data_AF-N6Y768-F1
#
_entry.id   AF-N6Y768-F1
#
_cell.length_a   1.000
_cell.length_b   1.000
_cell.length_c   1.000
_cell.angle_alpha   90.00
_cell.angle_beta   90.00
_cell.angle_gamma   90.00
#
_symmetry.space_group_name_H-M   'P 1'
#
loop_
_entity.id
_entity.type
_entity.pdbx_description
1 polymer ?
#
loop_
_entity_poly.entity_id
_entity_poly.type
_entity_poly.pdbx_seq_one_letter_code
_entity_poly.pdbx_strand_id
1 'polypeptide(L)'
;MCSRPEARTGRGARGKAAALFLGLALALLLALAAQAVERIQLSIADIRTPALRVQGVQFHFATGSVPPELRIAGLALGDRSWRDLRLSCSRTSVALEGLGCQRGELRIAGRRLPLSVDFRFDPFEATLEAGLAFASGSHVRLRYDGESLLEVSLVRFSAEDLTEFAAMLSPSIAAELSRHALEGVVDAQLAWQLPGGAHPHESLRLEARLSDGGFAAPDGLQAAEGLHVAVDLSARASPAGWDWQGRAAWEKGEAYLHPLYLQAGPVLNAEGTIDDERAVLRMATIEIEGVSQLAFSAGIARQPLALQDFALSLAGGDLAILGPRWITPVLAPALAERLRFAGHVGAGIEIKDGHLATLDLVFDEAGVSLAGVGPSGEAGGRGLAFGPLSGHLPWSAAAPTRARFQVQGGHWEALSLGAFEVEALLDGGHAAFEPIRIQLLDGALVLEGLALEREAAGWRGQGDVVVEPLSMALLTEALGWPGMSGILSASLPGMRVNSGEIALDGALVVSVFDGYLQATGLRVSEPFGVASHLRADIQARHLDLAQLTDTFSFGSITGYVDADVHGLELVRWRPAAFDMRLASSPGSYRRRISQRAVQNIGALGGGGAMAALQRGVLGVFDTFGYRELGLHCVLAGGVCIMDGVEGGERADGGFRIVRGGGIPALDVIGYNRRVDWNELVGRIQRVIEDNVAPELH
;
A
#
# COMPACT_ATOMS: atom_id res chain seq x y z
N MET A 1 65.02 38.26 18.76
CA MET A 1 64.10 37.48 19.61
C MET A 1 64.02 36.07 19.04
N CYS A 2 64.02 35.09 19.93
CA CYS A 2 64.43 33.71 19.70
C CYS A 2 63.51 32.88 18.80
N SER A 3 64.18 32.04 18.01
CA SER A 3 63.84 30.74 17.43
C SER A 3 62.75 29.89 18.09
N ARG A 4 61.96 29.21 17.24
CA ARG A 4 61.74 27.75 17.29
C ARG A 4 61.38 27.23 15.88
N PRO A 5 62.16 26.31 15.28
CA PRO A 5 61.72 25.50 14.15
C PRO A 5 60.97 24.27 14.66
N GLU A 6 59.75 24.04 14.17
CA GLU A 6 59.02 22.80 14.41
C GLU A 6 59.71 21.65 13.66
N ALA A 7 60.21 20.70 14.44
CA ALA A 7 60.79 19.48 13.95
C ALA A 7 59.69 18.58 13.33
N ARG A 8 59.74 18.40 12.01
CA ARG A 8 59.12 17.26 11.32
C ARG A 8 59.72 15.97 11.89
N THR A 9 58.99 15.32 12.79
CA THR A 9 59.35 13.98 13.29
C THR A 9 58.81 12.93 12.33
N GLY A 10 59.73 12.25 11.64
CA GLY A 10 59.41 11.11 10.77
C GLY A 10 58.73 9.98 11.55
N ARG A 11 57.43 9.79 11.32
CA ARG A 11 56.61 8.72 11.92
C ARG A 11 56.90 7.32 11.38
N GLY A 12 57.58 7.20 10.23
CA GLY A 12 57.98 5.89 9.66
C GLY A 12 59.16 5.21 10.37
N ALA A 13 59.91 5.93 11.21
CA ALA A 13 61.14 5.41 11.81
C ALA A 13 60.93 4.65 13.12
N ARG A 14 59.84 4.89 13.88
CA ARG A 14 59.67 4.29 15.22
C ARG A 14 59.11 2.85 15.18
N GLY A 15 58.22 2.53 14.25
CA GLY A 15 57.77 1.14 14.01
C GLY A 15 58.89 0.28 13.41
N LYS A 16 59.64 0.84 12.44
CA LYS A 16 60.83 0.21 11.88
C LYS A 16 61.94 0.05 12.92
N ALA A 17 62.16 1.00 13.84
CA ALA A 17 63.16 0.88 14.90
C ALA A 17 62.82 -0.18 15.95
N ALA A 18 61.54 -0.37 16.31
CA ALA A 18 61.13 -1.44 17.22
C ALA A 18 61.25 -2.83 16.57
N ALA A 19 60.89 -2.96 15.30
CA ALA A 19 61.13 -4.17 14.50
C ALA A 19 62.64 -4.41 14.26
N LEU A 20 63.44 -3.36 14.07
CA LEU A 20 64.90 -3.44 13.94
C LEU A 20 65.56 -3.86 15.25
N PHE A 21 65.11 -3.35 16.40
CA PHE A 21 65.66 -3.74 17.71
C PHE A 21 65.21 -5.15 18.12
N LEU A 22 63.98 -5.56 17.79
CA LEU A 22 63.50 -6.93 17.99
C LEU A 22 64.23 -7.90 17.05
N GLY A 23 64.43 -7.52 15.78
CA GLY A 23 65.20 -8.26 14.79
C GLY A 23 66.69 -8.35 15.11
N LEU A 24 67.29 -7.28 15.66
CA LEU A 24 68.69 -7.28 16.11
C LEU A 24 68.86 -8.11 17.39
N ALA A 25 67.91 -8.08 18.33
CA ALA A 25 67.91 -8.92 19.51
C ALA A 25 67.69 -10.40 19.16
N LEU A 26 66.81 -10.70 18.18
CA LEU A 26 66.57 -12.04 17.66
C LEU A 26 67.77 -12.56 16.86
N ALA A 27 68.43 -11.71 16.07
CA ALA A 27 69.67 -12.04 15.36
C ALA A 27 70.85 -12.26 16.32
N LEU A 28 70.92 -11.51 17.44
CA LEU A 28 71.93 -11.72 18.49
C LEU A 28 71.65 -13.00 19.31
N LEU A 29 70.37 -13.38 19.47
CA LEU A 29 69.94 -14.66 20.05
C LEU A 29 70.19 -15.85 19.09
N LEU A 30 70.20 -15.64 17.77
CA LEU A 30 70.38 -16.66 16.74
C LEU A 30 71.84 -16.81 16.25
N ALA A 31 72.73 -15.87 16.59
CA ALA A 31 74.19 -16.08 16.47
C ALA A 31 74.71 -17.21 17.38
N LEU A 32 73.84 -17.76 18.24
CA LEU A 32 74.02 -18.95 19.07
C LEU A 32 73.27 -20.18 18.49
N ALA A 33 73.31 -20.39 17.17
CA ALA A 33 72.67 -21.55 16.55
C ALA A 33 73.53 -22.83 16.67
N ALA A 34 73.29 -23.64 17.70
CA ALA A 34 73.54 -25.10 17.70
C ALA A 34 72.86 -25.85 18.88
N GLN A 35 71.73 -25.38 19.39
CA GLN A 35 70.94 -26.09 20.40
C GLN A 35 69.49 -26.13 19.94
N ALA A 36 68.88 -27.31 19.93
CA ALA A 36 67.45 -27.48 19.71
C ALA A 36 66.70 -26.59 20.71
N VAL A 37 65.96 -25.60 20.21
CA VAL A 37 65.19 -24.70 21.08
C VAL A 37 64.01 -25.50 21.63
N GLU A 38 64.18 -26.07 22.83
CA GLU A 38 63.17 -26.92 23.45
C GLU A 38 61.97 -26.12 24.01
N ARG A 39 62.14 -24.81 24.22
CA ARG A 39 61.08 -23.92 24.73
C ARG A 39 61.29 -22.48 24.28
N ILE A 40 60.24 -21.86 23.74
CA ILE A 40 60.16 -20.42 23.46
C ILE A 40 59.02 -19.86 24.31
N GLN A 41 59.33 -18.81 25.05
CA GLN A 41 58.33 -18.03 25.77
C GLN A 41 58.49 -16.56 25.38
N LEU A 42 57.52 -16.05 24.63
CA LEU A 42 57.44 -14.64 24.25
C LEU A 42 56.37 -13.97 25.11
N SER A 43 56.67 -12.79 25.64
CA SER A 43 55.72 -11.98 26.40
C SER A 43 55.77 -10.54 25.89
N ILE A 44 54.65 -10.03 25.39
CA ILE A 44 54.48 -8.65 24.97
C ILE A 44 53.43 -8.02 25.87
N ALA A 45 53.83 -7.02 26.65
CA ALA A 45 52.97 -6.41 27.65
C ALA A 45 51.79 -5.66 27.03
N ASP A 46 52.02 -4.86 25.98
CA ASP A 46 51.01 -4.00 25.37
C ASP A 46 51.44 -3.64 23.92
N ILE A 47 50.52 -3.75 22.97
CA ILE A 47 50.64 -3.32 21.57
C ILE A 47 49.53 -2.29 21.32
N ARG A 48 49.87 -1.11 20.79
CA ARG A 48 48.89 -0.04 20.49
C ARG A 48 49.03 0.48 19.07
N THR A 49 47.88 0.60 18.44
CA THR A 49 47.63 1.36 17.21
C THR A 49 46.38 2.22 17.43
N PRO A 50 46.04 3.17 16.54
CA PRO A 50 44.85 4.00 16.68
C PRO A 50 43.53 3.20 16.77
N ALA A 51 43.44 2.06 16.08
CA ALA A 51 42.22 1.25 16.01
C ALA A 51 42.26 -0.03 16.87
N LEU A 52 43.44 -0.45 17.33
CA LEU A 52 43.67 -1.74 17.99
C LEU A 52 44.60 -1.60 19.20
N ARG A 53 44.20 -2.15 20.33
CA ARG A 53 45.03 -2.30 21.53
C ARG A 53 45.04 -3.75 21.99
N VAL A 54 46.22 -4.36 22.05
CA VAL A 54 46.42 -5.73 22.51
C VAL A 54 47.24 -5.70 23.80
N GLN A 55 46.83 -6.43 24.83
CA GLN A 55 47.45 -6.45 26.15
C GLN A 55 47.78 -7.86 26.58
N GLY A 56 48.95 -8.04 27.19
CA GLY A 56 49.39 -9.30 27.80
C GLY A 56 49.41 -10.45 26.80
N VAL A 57 50.08 -10.27 25.66
CA VAL A 57 50.31 -11.34 24.69
C VAL A 57 51.39 -12.26 25.25
N GLN A 58 51.06 -13.53 25.44
CA GLN A 58 51.99 -14.56 25.87
C GLN A 58 51.95 -15.69 24.85
N PHE A 59 53.10 -16.06 24.30
CA PHE A 59 53.22 -17.21 23.42
C PHE A 59 54.13 -18.24 24.09
N HIS A 60 53.59 -19.44 24.28
CA HIS A 60 54.30 -20.57 24.86
C HIS A 60 54.42 -21.68 23.82
N PHE A 61 55.66 -22.00 23.47
CA PHE A 61 56.01 -23.12 22.62
C PHE A 61 57.00 -24.01 23.37
N ALA A 62 56.77 -25.31 23.40
CA ALA A 62 57.72 -26.29 23.91
C ALA A 62 57.73 -27.52 23.00
N THR A 63 58.90 -28.06 22.69
CA THR A 63 59.02 -29.29 21.90
C THR A 63 58.55 -30.48 22.72
N GLY A 64 57.41 -31.09 22.37
CA GLY A 64 56.79 -32.19 23.13
C GLY A 64 55.26 -32.24 23.01
N SER A 65 54.59 -33.00 23.88
CA SER A 65 53.16 -33.34 23.83
C SER A 65 52.18 -32.21 24.16
N VAL A 66 52.63 -30.99 24.41
CA VAL A 66 51.77 -29.84 24.71
C VAL A 66 51.66 -28.96 23.47
N PRO A 67 50.44 -28.73 22.93
CA PRO A 67 50.26 -27.86 21.79
C PRO A 67 50.67 -26.42 22.15
N PRO A 68 51.34 -25.71 21.25
CA PRO A 68 51.68 -24.30 21.41
C PRO A 68 50.43 -23.46 21.68
N GLU A 69 50.55 -22.54 22.63
CA GLU A 69 49.45 -21.71 23.10
C GLU A 69 49.82 -20.23 22.98
N LEU A 70 48.98 -19.47 22.28
CA LEU A 70 49.00 -18.01 22.26
C LEU A 70 47.88 -17.52 23.17
N ARG A 71 48.22 -16.77 24.21
CA ARG A 71 47.28 -16.10 25.11
C ARG A 71 47.34 -14.59 24.92
N ILE A 72 46.19 -13.95 24.93
CA ILE A 72 46.05 -12.49 24.91
C ILE A 72 45.13 -12.12 26.06
N ALA A 73 45.67 -11.42 27.06
CA ALA A 73 44.92 -11.03 28.25
C ALA A 73 43.78 -10.06 27.93
N GLY A 74 44.01 -9.12 27.00
CA GLY A 74 43.00 -8.18 26.53
C GLY A 74 43.21 -7.78 25.08
N LEU A 75 42.15 -7.74 24.30
CA LEU A 75 42.12 -7.23 22.93
C LEU A 75 41.05 -6.15 22.89
N ALA A 76 41.35 -4.95 22.40
CA ALA A 76 40.38 -3.90 22.18
C ALA A 76 40.47 -3.37 20.76
N LEU A 77 39.31 -3.17 20.13
CA LEU A 77 39.17 -2.77 18.73
C LEU A 77 37.99 -1.77 18.67
N GLY A 78 38.30 -0.50 18.43
CA GLY A 78 37.35 0.61 18.68
C GLY A 78 36.84 0.62 20.13
N ASP A 79 35.52 0.68 20.31
CA ASP A 79 34.86 0.69 21.62
C ASP A 79 34.66 -0.72 22.22
N ARG A 80 35.12 -1.77 21.53
CA ARG A 80 34.95 -3.16 21.96
C ARG A 80 36.22 -3.69 22.59
N SER A 81 36.04 -4.52 23.62
CA SER A 81 37.15 -5.22 24.24
C SER A 81 36.79 -6.65 24.63
N TRP A 82 37.69 -7.57 24.33
CA TRP A 82 37.66 -8.97 24.71
C TRP A 82 38.78 -9.22 25.74
N ARG A 83 38.56 -10.21 26.61
CA ARG A 83 39.54 -10.62 27.62
C ARG A 83 39.73 -12.14 27.55
N ASP A 84 40.91 -12.59 27.97
CA ASP A 84 41.27 -14.01 28.03
C ASP A 84 41.03 -14.74 26.69
N LEU A 85 41.67 -14.26 25.63
CA LEU A 85 41.70 -14.97 24.36
C LEU A 85 42.84 -15.99 24.40
N ARG A 86 42.55 -17.24 24.04
CA ARG A 86 43.55 -18.31 23.95
C ARG A 86 43.40 -19.03 22.62
N LEU A 87 44.50 -19.12 21.88
CA LEU A 87 44.59 -19.86 20.64
C LEU A 87 45.55 -21.04 20.85
N SER A 88 45.03 -22.25 20.76
CA SER A 88 45.80 -23.49 20.88
C SER A 88 45.99 -24.12 19.51
N CYS A 89 47.22 -24.17 19.01
CA CYS A 89 47.51 -24.62 17.65
C CYS A 89 47.76 -26.13 17.60
N SER A 90 47.10 -26.85 16.68
CA SER A 90 47.32 -28.29 16.52
C SER A 90 48.73 -28.60 15.98
N ARG A 91 49.23 -27.75 15.09
CA ARG A 91 50.62 -27.72 14.66
C ARG A 91 51.07 -26.27 14.59
N THR A 92 52.32 -26.02 14.94
CA THR A 92 52.97 -24.74 14.67
C THR A 92 54.27 -24.95 13.93
N SER A 93 54.56 -24.02 13.03
CA SER A 93 55.88 -23.84 12.47
C SER A 93 56.46 -22.55 13.04
N VAL A 94 57.62 -22.65 13.68
CA VAL A 94 58.42 -21.49 14.08
C VAL A 94 59.73 -21.58 13.32
N ALA A 95 59.91 -20.74 12.31
CA ALA A 95 61.12 -20.67 11.50
C ALA A 95 61.61 -19.21 11.46
N LEU A 96 62.82 -19.01 10.92
CA LEU A 96 63.33 -17.67 10.57
C LEU A 96 62.34 -16.96 9.64
N GLU A 97 61.71 -17.69 8.72
CA GLU A 97 60.78 -17.18 7.71
C GLU A 97 59.33 -16.99 8.23
N GLY A 98 59.10 -17.10 9.55
CA GLY A 98 57.82 -16.72 10.15
C GLY A 98 57.22 -17.68 11.19
N LEU A 99 56.08 -17.23 11.73
CA LEU A 99 55.25 -17.93 12.70
C LEU A 99 54.01 -18.49 11.99
N GLY A 100 53.74 -19.78 12.14
CA GLY A 100 52.57 -20.44 11.57
C GLY A 100 51.77 -21.20 12.62
N CYS A 101 50.44 -21.11 12.53
CA CYS A 101 49.49 -21.93 13.28
C CYS A 101 48.60 -22.67 12.29
N GLN A 102 48.44 -23.97 12.49
CA GLN A 102 47.52 -24.80 11.71
C GLN A 102 46.45 -25.43 12.59
N ARG A 103 45.19 -25.37 12.14
CA ARG A 103 44.01 -25.89 12.83
C ARG A 103 43.99 -25.50 14.31
N GLY A 104 44.11 -24.19 14.57
CA GLY A 104 44.08 -23.61 15.89
C GLY A 104 42.66 -23.54 16.46
N GLU A 105 42.52 -23.88 17.74
CA GLU A 105 41.28 -23.73 18.50
C GLU A 105 41.30 -22.40 19.25
N LEU A 106 40.34 -21.52 18.96
CA LEU A 106 40.19 -20.23 19.63
C LEU A 106 39.18 -20.33 20.78
N ARG A 107 39.59 -19.86 21.96
CA ARG A 107 38.76 -19.70 23.16
C ARG A 107 38.74 -18.24 23.56
N ILE A 108 37.57 -17.71 23.91
CA ILE A 108 37.40 -16.35 24.43
C ILE A 108 36.67 -16.45 25.76
N ALA A 109 37.26 -15.91 26.84
CA ALA A 109 36.72 -16.00 28.19
C ALA A 109 36.32 -17.44 28.59
N GLY A 110 37.12 -18.43 28.17
CA GLY A 110 36.89 -19.85 28.43
C GLY A 110 35.90 -20.55 27.48
N ARG A 111 35.14 -19.83 26.66
CA ARG A 111 34.23 -20.42 25.66
C ARG A 111 35.00 -20.77 24.39
N ARG A 112 34.96 -22.04 23.98
CA ARG A 112 35.48 -22.50 22.68
C ARG A 112 34.59 -22.00 21.55
N LEU A 113 35.20 -21.41 20.52
CA LEU A 113 34.51 -21.02 19.30
C LEU A 113 34.44 -22.19 18.31
N PRO A 114 33.32 -22.36 17.57
CA PRO A 114 33.11 -23.45 16.62
C PRO A 114 33.82 -23.20 15.28
N LEU A 115 35.07 -22.74 15.33
CA LEU A 115 35.89 -22.43 14.17
C LEU A 115 37.33 -22.90 14.38
N SER A 116 38.03 -23.11 13.27
CA SER A 116 39.47 -23.34 13.24
C SER A 116 40.19 -22.14 12.64
N VAL A 117 41.35 -21.82 13.23
CA VAL A 117 42.20 -20.71 12.80
C VAL A 117 43.48 -21.25 12.20
N ASP A 118 43.78 -20.85 10.97
CA ASP A 118 45.09 -21.01 10.36
C ASP A 118 45.68 -19.61 10.20
N PHE A 119 46.97 -19.43 10.52
CA PHE A 119 47.64 -18.18 10.15
C PHE A 119 49.11 -18.40 9.86
N ARG A 120 49.67 -17.52 9.05
CA ARG A 120 51.09 -17.38 8.79
C ARG A 120 51.45 -15.90 8.88
N PHE A 121 52.43 -15.59 9.71
CA PHE A 121 52.94 -14.24 9.90
C PHE A 121 54.44 -14.21 9.64
N ASP A 122 54.85 -13.37 8.70
CA ASP A 122 56.26 -13.07 8.45
C ASP A 122 56.62 -11.75 9.15
N PRO A 123 57.45 -11.76 10.21
CA PRO A 123 57.81 -10.54 10.92
C PRO A 123 58.79 -9.64 10.16
N PHE A 124 59.49 -10.14 9.13
CA PHE A 124 60.46 -9.37 8.35
C PHE A 124 59.77 -8.55 7.26
N GLU A 125 58.91 -9.20 6.49
CA GLU A 125 58.10 -8.55 5.46
C GLU A 125 56.81 -7.93 6.02
N ALA A 126 56.50 -8.19 7.29
CA ALA A 126 55.25 -7.80 7.96
C ALA A 126 53.98 -8.35 7.29
N THR A 127 54.09 -9.40 6.47
CA THR A 127 52.94 -10.03 5.81
C THR A 127 52.15 -10.91 6.78
N LEU A 128 50.83 -10.89 6.67
CA LEU A 128 49.93 -11.74 7.45
C LEU A 128 48.94 -12.44 6.51
N GLU A 129 48.88 -13.76 6.58
CA GLU A 129 47.79 -14.55 6.01
C GLU A 129 47.05 -15.23 7.16
N ALA A 130 45.74 -15.06 7.25
CA ALA A 130 44.91 -15.72 8.24
C ALA A 130 43.67 -16.31 7.58
N GLY A 131 43.31 -17.53 7.97
CA GLY A 131 42.13 -18.25 7.55
C GLY A 131 41.29 -18.64 8.77
N LEU A 132 39.99 -18.34 8.72
CA LEU A 132 39.01 -18.88 9.65
C LEU A 132 38.13 -19.86 8.87
N ALA A 133 38.05 -21.10 9.34
CA ALA A 133 37.15 -22.10 8.77
C ALA A 133 36.12 -22.50 9.82
N PHE A 134 34.85 -22.29 9.49
CA PHE A 134 33.70 -22.53 10.37
C PHE A 134 33.16 -23.96 10.16
N ALA A 135 32.46 -24.48 11.17
CA ALA A 135 31.85 -25.81 11.10
C ALA A 135 30.78 -25.93 9.98
N SER A 136 30.15 -24.82 9.62
CA SER A 136 29.19 -24.67 8.51
C SER A 136 29.82 -24.85 7.12
N GLY A 137 31.15 -24.81 7.01
CA GLY A 137 31.87 -24.76 5.74
C GLY A 137 32.15 -23.33 5.25
N SER A 138 31.79 -22.29 6.01
CA SER A 138 32.18 -20.92 5.72
C SER A 138 33.69 -20.72 5.89
N HIS A 139 34.27 -19.87 5.04
CA HIS A 139 35.68 -19.51 5.12
C HIS A 139 35.87 -18.00 5.07
N VAL A 140 36.67 -17.47 6.00
CA VAL A 140 37.16 -16.09 5.95
C VAL A 140 38.66 -16.17 5.71
N ARG A 141 39.16 -15.48 4.68
CA ARG A 141 40.59 -15.28 4.49
C ARG A 141 40.92 -13.81 4.63
N LEU A 142 42.01 -13.52 5.30
CA LEU A 142 42.57 -12.21 5.46
C LEU A 142 44.02 -12.26 4.99
N ARG A 143 44.41 -11.34 4.11
CA ARG A 143 45.78 -11.16 3.65
C ARG A 143 46.20 -9.71 3.82
N TYR A 144 47.32 -9.48 4.48
CA TYR A 144 47.99 -8.20 4.53
C TYR A 144 49.36 -8.32 3.87
N ASP A 145 49.64 -7.45 2.91
CA ASP A 145 50.86 -7.51 2.08
C ASP A 145 52.12 -6.98 2.77
N GLY A 146 52.00 -6.49 4.01
CA GLY A 146 53.11 -5.91 4.75
C GLY A 146 53.28 -4.40 4.57
N GLU A 147 52.73 -3.83 3.50
CA GLU A 147 52.89 -2.42 3.16
C GLU A 147 51.63 -1.61 3.33
N SER A 148 50.58 -1.92 2.56
CA SER A 148 49.39 -1.07 2.49
C SER A 148 48.12 -1.75 1.97
N LEU A 149 48.16 -3.00 1.53
CA LEU A 149 46.97 -3.69 1.05
C LEU A 149 46.49 -4.72 2.07
N LEU A 150 45.25 -4.56 2.53
CA LEU A 150 44.51 -5.54 3.31
C LEU A 150 43.37 -6.11 2.46
N GLU A 151 43.42 -7.40 2.19
CA GLU A 151 42.35 -8.13 1.51
C GLU A 151 41.61 -9.03 2.48
N VAL A 152 40.29 -9.05 2.38
CA VAL A 152 39.42 -9.95 3.13
C VAL A 152 38.48 -10.63 2.15
N SER A 153 38.45 -11.96 2.14
CA SER A 153 37.50 -12.74 1.36
C SER A 153 36.59 -13.54 2.27
N LEU A 154 35.29 -13.40 2.09
CA LEU A 154 34.25 -14.27 2.66
C LEU A 154 33.85 -15.26 1.57
N VAL A 155 33.91 -16.56 1.88
CA VAL A 155 33.47 -17.62 0.98
C VAL A 155 32.39 -18.42 1.68
N ARG A 156 31.22 -18.48 1.07
CA ARG A 156 30.03 -19.15 1.57
C ARG A 156 29.64 -18.78 3.01
N PHE A 157 29.80 -17.52 3.39
CA PHE A 157 29.55 -17.07 4.76
C PHE A 157 28.05 -17.04 5.07
N SER A 158 27.59 -17.93 5.95
CA SER A 158 26.17 -18.12 6.23
C SER A 158 25.59 -17.06 7.19
N ALA A 159 24.27 -16.90 7.18
CA ALA A 159 23.56 -16.04 8.14
C ALA A 159 23.73 -16.47 9.61
N GLU A 160 23.89 -17.78 9.88
CA GLU A 160 24.21 -18.31 11.21
C GLU A 160 25.58 -17.83 11.67
N ASP A 161 26.60 -17.96 10.81
CA ASP A 161 27.96 -17.51 11.11
C ASP A 161 28.03 -15.98 11.27
N LEU A 162 27.24 -15.23 10.49
CA LEU A 162 27.09 -13.79 10.63
C LEU A 162 26.52 -13.42 12.00
N THR A 163 25.51 -14.15 12.47
CA THR A 163 24.89 -13.91 13.78
C THR A 163 25.87 -14.22 14.91
N GLU A 164 26.63 -15.32 14.81
CA GLU A 164 27.70 -15.65 15.77
C GLU A 164 28.80 -14.59 15.80
N PHE A 165 29.24 -14.13 14.62
CA PHE A 165 30.25 -13.10 14.50
C PHE A 165 29.75 -11.73 15.00
N ALA A 166 28.50 -11.38 14.69
CA ALA A 166 27.86 -10.18 15.21
C ALA A 166 27.74 -10.22 16.73
N ALA A 167 27.47 -11.37 17.34
CA ALA A 167 27.40 -11.51 18.80
C ALA A 167 28.75 -11.24 19.47
N MET A 168 29.86 -11.55 18.77
CA MET A 168 31.21 -11.23 19.23
C MET A 168 31.50 -9.72 19.19
N LEU A 169 30.97 -9.01 18.20
CA LEU A 169 31.18 -7.57 18.03
C LEU A 169 30.20 -6.71 18.81
N SER A 170 28.91 -7.05 18.83
CA SER A 170 27.84 -6.27 19.43
C SER A 170 26.62 -7.15 19.75
N PRO A 171 26.35 -7.41 21.05
CA PRO A 171 25.18 -8.19 21.46
C PRO A 171 23.84 -7.61 20.98
N SER A 172 23.73 -6.28 20.87
CA SER A 172 22.50 -5.63 20.39
C SER A 172 22.24 -5.91 18.91
N ILE A 173 23.29 -5.89 18.07
CA ILE A 173 23.16 -6.20 16.64
C ILE A 173 22.79 -7.67 16.47
N ALA A 174 23.45 -8.57 17.20
CA ALA A 174 23.12 -9.99 17.13
C ALA A 174 21.68 -10.30 17.55
N ALA A 175 21.18 -9.62 18.59
CA ALA A 175 19.79 -9.74 19.02
C ALA A 175 18.81 -9.27 17.93
N GLU A 176 19.13 -8.17 17.22
CA GLU A 176 18.32 -7.72 16.08
C GLU A 176 18.34 -8.72 14.91
N LEU A 177 19.52 -9.21 14.52
CA LEU A 177 19.67 -10.19 13.43
C LEU A 177 18.90 -11.48 13.73
N SER A 178 19.01 -11.98 14.96
CA SER A 178 18.30 -13.19 15.40
C SER A 178 16.77 -13.05 15.40
N ARG A 179 16.24 -11.82 15.51
CA ARG A 179 14.80 -11.58 15.45
C ARG A 179 14.21 -11.70 14.05
N HIS A 180 15.02 -11.54 13.01
CA HIS A 180 14.56 -11.47 11.63
C HIS A 180 14.77 -12.78 10.85
N ALA A 181 15.05 -13.90 11.54
CA ALA A 181 15.24 -15.23 10.96
C ALA A 181 16.05 -15.18 9.66
N LEU A 182 17.24 -14.58 9.73
CA LEU A 182 18.05 -14.35 8.53
C LEU A 182 18.54 -15.67 7.94
N GLU A 183 18.47 -15.76 6.62
CA GLU A 183 18.92 -16.89 5.84
C GLU A 183 19.79 -16.43 4.67
N GLY A 184 20.53 -17.38 4.10
CA GLY A 184 21.34 -17.18 2.91
C GLY A 184 22.84 -17.21 3.15
N VAL A 185 23.54 -17.00 2.04
CA VAL A 185 24.99 -17.19 1.94
C VAL A 185 25.61 -15.97 1.26
N VAL A 186 26.68 -15.45 1.86
CA VAL A 186 27.42 -14.29 1.34
C VAL A 186 28.80 -14.72 0.87
N ASP A 187 29.10 -14.41 -0.39
CA ASP A 187 30.44 -14.39 -0.94
C ASP A 187 30.88 -12.94 -1.11
N ALA A 188 32.03 -12.55 -0.54
CA ALA A 188 32.49 -11.17 -0.61
C ALA A 188 34.01 -11.07 -0.74
N GLN A 189 34.48 -10.03 -1.41
CA GLN A 189 35.88 -9.66 -1.51
C GLN A 189 36.02 -8.18 -1.19
N LEU A 190 36.83 -7.87 -0.18
CA LEU A 190 37.15 -6.53 0.26
C LEU A 190 38.64 -6.30 0.02
N ALA A 191 38.99 -5.23 -0.68
CA ALA A 191 40.35 -4.73 -0.80
C ALA A 191 40.42 -3.34 -0.19
N TRP A 192 41.16 -3.20 0.90
CA TRP A 192 41.38 -1.94 1.60
C TRP A 192 42.83 -1.52 1.43
N GLN A 193 43.02 -0.47 0.63
CA GLN A 193 44.30 0.20 0.44
C GLN A 193 44.48 1.26 1.52
N LEU A 194 45.42 1.03 2.42
CA LEU A 194 45.84 1.97 3.45
C LEU A 194 46.81 3.02 2.85
N PRO A 195 46.96 4.19 3.50
CA PRO A 195 47.93 5.19 3.08
C PRO A 195 49.37 4.64 3.12
N GLY A 196 50.09 4.74 2.01
CA GLY A 196 51.45 4.25 1.83
C GLY A 196 52.27 5.08 0.84
N GLY A 197 53.52 4.70 0.60
CA GLY A 197 54.45 5.47 -0.24
C GLY A 197 53.97 5.67 -1.69
N ALA A 198 53.33 4.65 -2.28
CA ALA A 198 52.75 4.69 -3.62
C ALA A 198 51.25 5.11 -3.64
N HIS A 199 50.58 5.07 -2.49
CA HIS A 199 49.14 5.30 -2.34
C HIS A 199 48.90 6.37 -1.27
N PRO A 200 48.88 7.66 -1.63
CA PRO A 200 48.79 8.75 -0.65
C PRO A 200 47.42 8.85 0.04
N HIS A 201 46.39 8.22 -0.54
CA HIS A 201 45.03 8.23 -0.03
C HIS A 201 44.55 6.81 0.22
N GLU A 202 43.75 6.69 1.27
CA GLU A 202 43.07 5.45 1.62
C GLU A 202 41.93 5.16 0.64
N SER A 203 41.76 3.90 0.24
CA SER A 203 40.66 3.49 -0.64
C SER A 203 40.14 2.10 -0.32
N LEU A 204 38.87 1.88 -0.59
CA LEU A 204 38.15 0.65 -0.32
C LEU A 204 37.48 0.17 -1.60
N ARG A 205 37.55 -1.12 -1.89
CA ARG A 205 36.70 -1.79 -2.88
C ARG A 205 36.06 -3.01 -2.26
N LEU A 206 34.75 -3.17 -2.46
CA LEU A 206 33.97 -4.30 -1.99
C LEU A 206 33.17 -4.85 -3.17
N GLU A 207 33.30 -6.14 -3.42
CA GLU A 207 32.41 -6.91 -4.28
C GLU A 207 31.73 -7.96 -3.40
N ALA A 208 30.41 -8.03 -3.41
CA ALA A 208 29.66 -8.97 -2.59
C ALA A 208 28.47 -9.55 -3.36
N ARG A 209 28.17 -10.82 -3.10
CA ARG A 209 26.96 -11.50 -3.57
C ARG A 209 26.27 -12.20 -2.42
N LEU A 210 24.99 -11.91 -2.26
CA LEU A 210 24.07 -12.68 -1.45
C LEU A 210 23.37 -13.69 -2.35
N SER A 211 23.36 -14.97 -1.95
CA SER A 211 22.63 -16.05 -2.61
C SER A 211 21.63 -16.67 -1.64
N ASP A 212 20.42 -16.94 -2.14
CA ASP A 212 19.31 -17.52 -1.38
C ASP A 212 19.07 -16.81 -0.04
N GLY A 213 19.18 -15.48 -0.07
CA GLY A 213 18.93 -14.62 1.08
C GLY A 213 17.47 -14.65 1.51
N GLY A 214 17.24 -14.61 2.81
CA GLY A 214 15.90 -14.55 3.37
C GLY A 214 15.86 -13.82 4.70
N PHE A 215 14.69 -13.28 5.02
CA PHE A 215 14.39 -12.77 6.35
C PHE A 215 12.89 -12.84 6.61
N ALA A 216 12.50 -12.91 7.88
CA ALA A 216 11.10 -12.82 8.31
C ALA A 216 11.01 -12.07 9.63
N ALA A 217 10.22 -10.98 9.65
CA ALA A 217 9.91 -10.25 10.86
C ALA A 217 8.89 -11.04 11.72
N PRO A 218 8.97 -10.97 13.06
CA PRO A 218 8.08 -11.73 13.95
C PRO A 218 6.59 -11.38 13.83
N ASP A 219 6.26 -10.18 13.34
CA ASP A 219 4.90 -9.71 13.14
C ASP A 219 4.28 -10.19 11.81
N GLY A 220 5.07 -10.85 10.94
CA GLY A 220 4.65 -11.30 9.62
C GLY A 220 4.40 -10.17 8.60
N LEU A 221 4.73 -8.92 8.94
CA LEU A 221 4.54 -7.76 8.05
C LEU A 221 5.70 -7.57 7.08
N GLN A 222 6.83 -8.22 7.34
CA GLN A 222 8.01 -8.14 6.49
C GLN A 222 8.61 -9.53 6.31
N ALA A 223 8.78 -9.95 5.07
CA ALA A 223 9.47 -11.19 4.74
C ALA A 223 10.15 -11.07 3.38
N ALA A 224 11.23 -11.79 3.17
CA ALA A 224 11.81 -11.98 1.86
C ALA A 224 12.37 -13.39 1.72
N GLU A 225 12.30 -13.92 0.51
CA GLU A 225 12.72 -15.29 0.21
C GLU A 225 13.47 -15.33 -1.11
N GLY A 226 14.49 -16.20 -1.16
CA GLY A 226 15.25 -16.47 -2.37
C GLY A 226 15.92 -15.23 -2.95
N LEU A 227 16.38 -14.30 -2.10
CA LEU A 227 17.04 -13.07 -2.53
C LEU A 227 18.43 -13.36 -3.11
N HIS A 228 18.66 -12.91 -4.35
CA HIS A 228 19.99 -12.87 -4.96
C HIS A 228 20.34 -11.40 -5.21
N VAL A 229 21.36 -10.90 -4.54
CA VAL A 229 21.76 -9.49 -4.60
C VAL A 229 23.26 -9.38 -4.83
N ALA A 230 23.65 -8.66 -5.89
CA ALA A 230 25.05 -8.33 -6.15
C ALA A 230 25.31 -6.86 -5.76
N VAL A 231 26.43 -6.61 -5.07
CA VAL A 231 26.84 -5.29 -4.61
C VAL A 231 28.29 -5.05 -5.00
N ASP A 232 28.54 -3.92 -5.66
CA ASP A 232 29.87 -3.40 -5.96
C ASP A 232 29.98 -2.01 -5.32
N LEU A 233 31.00 -1.77 -4.50
CA LEU A 233 31.22 -0.51 -3.82
C LEU A 233 32.69 -0.11 -3.95
N SER A 234 32.93 1.16 -4.24
CA SER A 234 34.26 1.76 -4.14
C SER A 234 34.20 3.06 -3.36
N ALA A 235 35.15 3.26 -2.47
CA ALA A 235 35.25 4.45 -1.65
C ALA A 235 36.69 4.95 -1.56
N ARG A 236 36.88 6.25 -1.44
CA ARG A 236 38.19 6.90 -1.28
C ARG A 236 38.09 7.91 -0.15
N ALA A 237 39.09 7.90 0.73
CA ALA A 237 39.18 8.90 1.78
C ALA A 237 39.60 10.26 1.18
N SER A 238 38.95 11.30 1.66
CA SER A 238 39.21 12.70 1.40
C SER A 238 39.40 13.43 2.74
N PRO A 239 39.91 14.67 2.76
CA PRO A 239 39.96 15.48 3.98
C PRO A 239 38.59 15.75 4.61
N ALA A 240 37.51 15.65 3.83
CA ALA A 240 36.14 15.93 4.24
C ALA A 240 35.33 14.65 4.53
N GLY A 241 35.97 13.49 4.67
CA GLY A 241 35.30 12.19 4.84
C GLY A 241 35.55 11.25 3.66
N TRP A 242 34.63 10.35 3.36
CA TRP A 242 34.75 9.38 2.28
C TRP A 242 33.88 9.76 1.09
N ASP A 243 34.47 9.80 -0.11
CA ASP A 243 33.73 9.82 -1.37
C ASP A 243 33.49 8.37 -1.81
N TRP A 244 32.25 8.02 -2.14
CA TRP A 244 31.88 6.65 -2.50
C TRP A 244 30.97 6.61 -3.73
N GLN A 245 31.05 5.49 -4.45
CA GLN A 245 30.14 5.11 -5.51
C GLN A 245 29.88 3.61 -5.41
N GLY A 246 28.65 3.18 -5.71
CA GLY A 246 28.28 1.78 -5.66
C GLY A 246 27.13 1.42 -6.58
N ARG A 247 27.03 0.13 -6.87
CA ARG A 247 25.96 -0.50 -7.62
C ARG A 247 25.41 -1.65 -6.79
N ALA A 248 24.09 -1.77 -6.74
CA ALA A 248 23.40 -2.92 -6.15
C ALA A 248 22.35 -3.43 -7.15
N ALA A 249 22.41 -4.71 -7.50
CA ALA A 249 21.47 -5.35 -8.41
C ALA A 249 20.70 -6.44 -7.68
N TRP A 250 19.37 -6.34 -7.68
CA TRP A 250 18.49 -7.38 -7.15
C TRP A 250 18.11 -8.32 -8.29
N GLU A 251 18.75 -9.50 -8.32
CA GLU A 251 18.74 -10.40 -9.47
C GLU A 251 17.61 -11.45 -9.40
N LYS A 252 17.29 -11.95 -8.20
CA LYS A 252 16.22 -12.95 -7.97
C LYS A 252 15.58 -12.82 -6.59
N GLY A 253 14.41 -13.42 -6.45
CA GLY A 253 13.66 -13.49 -5.21
C GLY A 253 12.56 -12.44 -5.13
N GLU A 254 11.93 -12.41 -3.97
CA GLU A 254 10.78 -11.58 -3.68
C GLU A 254 10.81 -11.09 -2.24
N ALA A 255 10.17 -9.96 -2.00
CA ALA A 255 10.02 -9.39 -0.68
C ALA A 255 8.59 -8.90 -0.48
N TYR A 256 7.96 -9.31 0.61
CA TYR A 256 6.74 -8.75 1.11
C TYR A 256 7.06 -7.73 2.20
N LEU A 257 6.76 -6.46 1.95
CA LEU A 257 6.92 -5.36 2.90
C LEU A 257 5.56 -4.69 3.02
N HIS A 258 4.74 -5.14 3.97
CA HIS A 258 3.32 -4.79 4.06
C HIS A 258 3.08 -3.28 3.87
N PRO A 259 2.19 -2.88 2.93
CA PRO A 259 1.30 -3.71 2.10
C PRO A 259 1.88 -4.10 0.72
N LEU A 260 3.17 -3.86 0.46
CA LEU A 260 3.80 -4.03 -0.85
C LEU A 260 4.36 -5.44 -1.04
N TYR A 261 4.24 -5.96 -2.26
CA TYR A 261 4.92 -7.17 -2.71
C TYR A 261 5.84 -6.82 -3.87
N LEU A 262 7.13 -7.07 -3.68
CA LEU A 262 8.22 -6.63 -4.52
C LEU A 262 8.94 -7.83 -5.12
N GLN A 263 9.37 -7.70 -6.37
CA GLN A 263 10.09 -8.74 -7.09
C GLN A 263 11.44 -8.21 -7.58
N ALA A 264 12.37 -9.13 -7.79
CA ALA A 264 13.67 -8.84 -8.38
C ALA A 264 13.57 -8.14 -9.75
N GLY A 265 14.64 -7.43 -10.10
CA GLY A 265 14.69 -6.55 -11.27
C GLY A 265 15.36 -5.20 -11.00
N PRO A 266 15.12 -4.54 -9.85
CA PRO A 266 15.71 -3.23 -9.58
C PRO A 266 17.25 -3.23 -9.58
N VAL A 267 17.84 -2.23 -10.24
CA VAL A 267 19.28 -1.95 -10.19
C VAL A 267 19.49 -0.51 -9.69
N LEU A 268 20.16 -0.38 -8.55
CA LEU A 268 20.54 0.89 -7.95
C LEU A 268 21.98 1.22 -8.31
N ASN A 269 22.21 2.41 -8.86
CA ASN A 269 23.54 3.03 -8.92
C ASN A 269 23.51 4.28 -8.05
N ALA A 270 24.50 4.46 -7.18
CA ALA A 270 24.51 5.54 -6.21
C ALA A 270 25.91 6.08 -5.95
N GLU A 271 26.01 7.37 -5.68
CA GLU A 271 27.24 8.04 -5.30
C GLU A 271 27.00 9.12 -4.24
N GLY A 272 28.02 9.35 -3.42
CA GLY A 272 27.87 10.26 -2.30
C GLY A 272 29.14 10.53 -1.52
N THR A 273 28.97 11.23 -0.40
CA THR A 273 29.98 11.42 0.62
C THR A 273 29.47 10.96 1.97
N ILE A 274 30.38 10.57 2.86
CA ILE A 274 30.06 10.30 4.25
C ILE A 274 31.20 10.75 5.16
N ASP A 275 30.86 11.55 6.16
CA ASP A 275 31.76 11.96 7.23
C ASP A 275 31.14 11.60 8.60
N ASP A 276 31.74 12.06 9.70
CA ASP A 276 31.29 11.73 11.05
C ASP A 276 29.92 12.33 11.39
N GLU A 277 29.52 13.44 10.77
CA GLU A 277 28.30 14.20 11.06
C GLU A 277 27.19 13.94 10.04
N ARG A 278 27.52 13.81 8.74
CA ARG A 278 26.56 13.78 7.63
C ARG A 278 26.90 12.68 6.62
N ALA A 279 25.86 12.04 6.10
CA ALA A 279 25.90 11.27 4.87
C ALA A 279 25.14 12.03 3.78
N VAL A 280 25.78 12.25 2.63
CA VAL A 280 25.18 12.93 1.48
C VAL A 280 25.14 11.93 0.33
N LEU A 281 23.94 11.57 -0.10
CA LEU A 281 23.71 10.89 -1.36
C LEU A 281 23.57 11.97 -2.44
N ARG A 282 24.62 12.15 -3.24
CA ARG A 282 24.65 13.16 -4.31
C ARG A 282 23.70 12.78 -5.43
N MET A 283 23.73 11.52 -5.82
CA MET A 283 22.86 10.97 -6.86
C MET A 283 22.66 9.48 -6.61
N ALA A 284 21.42 9.04 -6.70
CA ALA A 284 21.06 7.64 -6.90
C ALA A 284 20.12 7.54 -8.08
N THR A 285 20.32 6.55 -8.94
CA THR A 285 19.41 6.19 -10.03
C THR A 285 18.98 4.75 -9.84
N ILE A 286 17.69 4.48 -10.01
CA ILE A 286 17.16 3.11 -9.97
C ILE A 286 16.56 2.77 -11.33
N GLU A 287 17.02 1.68 -11.92
CA GLU A 287 16.38 1.05 -13.06
C GLU A 287 15.29 0.11 -12.55
N ILE A 288 14.03 0.40 -12.88
CA ILE A 288 12.88 -0.47 -12.57
C ILE A 288 11.96 -0.58 -13.78
N GLU A 289 11.28 -1.71 -13.89
CA GLU A 289 10.29 -1.94 -14.94
C GLU A 289 9.18 -0.88 -14.90
N GLY A 290 8.82 -0.36 -16.07
CA GLY A 290 7.77 0.64 -16.21
C GLY A 290 8.15 2.06 -15.81
N VAL A 291 9.44 2.36 -15.57
CA VAL A 291 9.91 3.74 -15.33
C VAL A 291 11.08 4.07 -16.23
N SER A 292 10.98 5.20 -16.95
CA SER A 292 12.03 5.63 -17.87
C SER A 292 13.26 6.15 -17.13
N GLN A 293 13.05 6.98 -16.12
CA GLN A 293 14.11 7.47 -15.22
C GLN A 293 13.58 7.64 -13.81
N LEU A 294 14.30 7.12 -12.82
CA LEU A 294 14.06 7.36 -11.41
C LEU A 294 15.38 7.75 -10.76
N ALA A 295 15.44 8.96 -10.21
CA ALA A 295 16.61 9.49 -9.54
C ALA A 295 16.25 10.15 -8.21
N PHE A 296 17.14 10.08 -7.23
CA PHE A 296 16.97 10.79 -5.97
C PHE A 296 18.30 11.20 -5.36
N SER A 297 18.23 12.21 -4.49
CA SER A 297 19.34 12.68 -3.67
C SER A 297 18.87 12.84 -2.22
N ALA A 298 19.78 12.72 -1.27
CA ALA A 298 19.44 12.78 0.14
C ALA A 298 20.58 13.35 1.01
N GLY A 299 20.21 14.11 2.02
CA GLY A 299 21.08 14.54 3.10
C GLY A 299 20.63 13.93 4.42
N ILE A 300 21.50 13.19 5.09
CA ILE A 300 21.17 12.47 6.32
C ILE A 300 22.16 12.89 7.43
N ALA A 301 21.64 13.44 8.52
CA ALA A 301 22.40 13.63 9.76
C ALA A 301 22.66 12.27 10.39
N ARG A 302 23.86 12.03 10.93
CA ARG A 302 24.23 10.74 11.54
C ARG A 302 24.02 10.71 13.05
N GLN A 303 24.01 11.88 13.72
CA GLN A 303 23.89 11.99 15.18
C GLN A 303 23.04 13.21 15.60
N PRO A 304 21.75 13.03 15.94
CA PRO A 304 20.95 11.80 15.76
C PRO A 304 20.73 11.47 14.28
N LEU A 305 20.36 10.23 13.99
CA LEU A 305 20.01 9.82 12.63
C LEU A 305 18.73 10.54 12.19
N ALA A 306 18.82 11.42 11.20
CA ALA A 306 17.66 12.19 10.70
C ALA A 306 17.82 12.53 9.22
N LEU A 307 16.74 12.39 8.44
CA LEU A 307 16.68 12.85 7.05
C LEU A 307 16.48 14.38 7.04
N GLN A 308 17.46 15.12 6.54
CA GLN A 308 17.41 16.59 6.42
C GLN A 308 16.76 16.98 5.10
N ASP A 309 17.30 16.49 3.99
CA ASP A 309 16.88 16.84 2.64
C ASP A 309 16.64 15.55 1.85
N PHE A 310 15.58 15.52 1.05
CA PHE A 310 15.36 14.47 0.07
C PHE A 310 14.69 15.05 -1.16
N ALA A 311 15.25 14.74 -2.33
CA ALA A 311 14.65 15.10 -3.60
C ALA A 311 14.54 13.86 -4.47
N LEU A 312 13.38 13.61 -5.05
CA LEU A 312 13.11 12.50 -5.97
C LEU A 312 12.54 13.05 -7.26
N SER A 313 12.99 12.50 -8.39
CA SER A 313 12.47 12.73 -9.72
C SER A 313 12.18 11.41 -10.41
N LEU A 314 10.96 11.28 -10.93
CA LEU A 314 10.49 10.16 -11.71
C LEU A 314 9.97 10.70 -13.04
N ALA A 315 10.44 10.12 -14.14
CA ALA A 315 9.98 10.46 -15.48
C ALA A 315 9.49 9.21 -16.21
N GLY A 316 8.37 9.36 -16.93
CA GLY A 316 7.80 8.33 -17.80
C GLY A 316 7.46 7.05 -17.05
N GLY A 317 6.78 7.15 -15.91
CA GLY A 317 6.26 6.01 -15.18
C GLY A 317 4.96 5.49 -15.79
N ASP A 318 4.94 4.26 -16.27
CA ASP A 318 3.76 3.58 -16.82
C ASP A 318 2.82 3.19 -15.67
N LEU A 319 1.65 3.83 -15.61
CA LEU A 319 0.67 3.59 -14.55
C LEU A 319 0.05 2.20 -14.63
N ALA A 320 0.01 1.55 -15.80
CA ALA A 320 -0.50 0.17 -15.92
C ALA A 320 0.42 -0.84 -15.19
N ILE A 321 1.72 -0.52 -15.08
CA ILE A 321 2.71 -1.32 -14.34
C ILE A 321 2.79 -0.83 -12.88
N LEU A 322 2.93 0.49 -12.68
CA LEU A 322 3.13 1.07 -11.35
C LEU A 322 1.88 1.02 -10.47
N GLY A 323 0.71 1.24 -11.05
CA GLY A 323 -0.58 1.26 -10.37
C GLY A 323 -0.83 0.01 -9.51
N PRO A 324 -0.90 -1.19 -10.10
CA PRO A 324 -1.14 -2.41 -9.32
C PRO A 324 -0.02 -2.77 -8.34
N ARG A 325 1.24 -2.43 -8.64
CA ARG A 325 2.41 -2.79 -7.82
C ARG A 325 2.65 -1.86 -6.63
N TRP A 326 2.40 -0.55 -6.80
CA TRP A 326 2.81 0.49 -5.85
C TRP A 326 1.66 1.36 -5.33
N ILE A 327 0.63 1.62 -6.15
CA ILE A 327 -0.45 2.55 -5.79
C ILE A 327 -1.59 1.79 -5.10
N THR A 328 -2.10 0.75 -5.74
CA THR A 328 -3.25 -0.04 -5.27
C THR A 328 -3.08 -0.63 -3.87
N PRO A 329 -1.95 -1.29 -3.53
CA PRO A 329 -1.84 -1.94 -2.21
C PRO A 329 -1.86 -0.94 -1.05
N VAL A 330 -1.42 0.29 -1.30
CA VAL A 330 -1.39 1.38 -0.32
C VAL A 330 -2.73 2.10 -0.25
N LEU A 331 -3.34 2.40 -1.40
CA LEU A 331 -4.53 3.25 -1.48
C LEU A 331 -5.84 2.49 -1.29
N ALA A 332 -5.97 1.31 -1.92
CA ALA A 332 -7.22 0.57 -2.00
C ALA A 332 -6.99 -0.94 -2.16
N PRO A 333 -6.38 -1.62 -1.16
CA PRO A 333 -6.03 -3.03 -1.27
C PRO A 333 -7.24 -3.95 -1.53
N ALA A 334 -8.41 -3.59 -0.99
CA ALA A 334 -9.66 -4.33 -1.21
C ALA A 334 -10.16 -4.28 -2.67
N LEU A 335 -9.64 -3.36 -3.49
CA LEU A 335 -10.03 -3.18 -4.89
C LEU A 335 -8.98 -3.72 -5.87
N ALA A 336 -7.93 -4.40 -5.39
CA ALA A 336 -6.75 -4.70 -6.22
C ALA A 336 -7.05 -5.52 -7.48
N GLU A 337 -7.98 -6.47 -7.39
CA GLU A 337 -8.36 -7.29 -8.54
C GLU A 337 -9.22 -6.54 -9.56
N ARG A 338 -9.82 -5.40 -9.20
CA ARG A 338 -10.79 -4.66 -10.03
C ARG A 338 -10.28 -3.30 -10.50
N LEU A 339 -9.33 -2.72 -9.78
CA LEU A 339 -8.74 -1.42 -10.08
C LEU A 339 -7.66 -1.58 -11.15
N ARG A 340 -7.76 -0.79 -12.21
CA ARG A 340 -6.80 -0.74 -13.31
C ARG A 340 -6.43 0.71 -13.57
N PHE A 341 -5.21 0.89 -14.08
CA PHE A 341 -4.67 2.19 -14.43
C PHE A 341 -4.14 2.15 -15.85
N ALA A 342 -4.07 3.30 -16.48
CA ALA A 342 -3.52 3.50 -17.82
C ALA A 342 -2.77 4.83 -17.90
N GLY A 343 -1.99 5.02 -18.96
CA GLY A 343 -1.22 6.24 -19.21
C GLY A 343 0.06 6.32 -18.39
N HIS A 344 0.59 7.54 -18.29
CA HIS A 344 1.90 7.78 -17.70
C HIS A 344 1.84 8.88 -16.62
N VAL A 345 2.81 8.81 -15.70
CA VAL A 345 3.03 9.81 -14.66
C VAL A 345 4.51 10.22 -14.61
N GLY A 346 4.74 11.52 -14.46
CA GLY A 346 5.99 12.09 -13.98
C GLY A 346 5.78 12.62 -12.57
N ALA A 347 6.79 12.50 -11.70
CA ALA A 347 6.71 12.98 -10.33
C ALA A 347 8.00 13.68 -9.88
N GLY A 348 7.86 14.76 -9.14
CA GLY A 348 8.93 15.46 -8.43
C GLY A 348 8.52 15.64 -6.96
N ILE A 349 9.37 15.21 -6.03
CA ILE A 349 9.11 15.34 -4.58
C ILE A 349 10.32 16.00 -3.94
N GLU A 350 10.08 17.05 -3.14
CA GLU A 350 11.09 17.60 -2.23
C GLU A 350 10.61 17.51 -0.79
N ILE A 351 11.46 17.00 0.10
CA ILE A 351 11.28 16.97 1.54
C ILE A 351 12.43 17.75 2.17
N LYS A 352 12.11 18.68 3.07
CA LYS A 352 13.05 19.51 3.84
C LYS A 352 12.71 19.43 5.32
N ASP A 353 13.70 19.14 6.14
CA ASP A 353 13.59 18.92 7.58
C ASP A 353 12.50 17.89 7.95
N GLY A 354 12.37 16.84 7.13
CA GLY A 354 11.35 15.79 7.31
C GLY A 354 9.92 16.19 6.91
N HIS A 355 9.72 17.40 6.38
CA HIS A 355 8.43 17.89 5.91
C HIS A 355 8.38 17.98 4.38
N LEU A 356 7.25 17.61 3.78
CA LEU A 356 7.03 17.76 2.33
C LEU A 356 7.06 19.26 1.97
N ALA A 357 8.02 19.66 1.16
CA ALA A 357 8.18 21.04 0.70
C ALA A 357 7.48 21.29 -0.64
N THR A 358 7.63 20.35 -1.58
CA THR A 358 6.97 20.40 -2.89
C THR A 358 6.59 18.99 -3.37
N LEU A 359 5.51 18.93 -4.14
CA LEU A 359 5.04 17.75 -4.86
C LEU A 359 4.60 18.21 -6.25
N ASP A 360 5.22 17.70 -7.29
CA ASP A 360 4.92 17.98 -8.68
C ASP A 360 4.50 16.68 -9.35
N LEU A 361 3.28 16.62 -9.91
CA LEU A 361 2.79 15.45 -10.63
C LEU A 361 2.32 15.86 -12.02
N VAL A 362 2.87 15.23 -13.05
CA VAL A 362 2.45 15.42 -14.44
C VAL A 362 1.82 14.13 -14.91
N PHE A 363 0.59 14.19 -15.40
CA PHE A 363 -0.13 13.06 -15.94
C PHE A 363 -0.25 13.21 -17.45
N ASP A 364 0.02 12.13 -18.17
CA ASP A 364 -0.10 12.04 -19.62
C ASP A 364 -0.98 10.84 -19.99
N GLU A 365 -2.15 11.13 -20.56
CA GLU A 365 -3.19 10.15 -20.87
C GLU A 365 -3.54 9.18 -19.72
N ALA A 366 -3.40 9.63 -18.47
CA ALA A 366 -3.65 8.83 -17.29
C ALA A 366 -5.11 8.38 -17.20
N GLY A 367 -5.36 7.13 -16.84
CA GLY A 367 -6.71 6.59 -16.70
C GLY A 367 -6.83 5.76 -15.45
N VAL A 368 -8.03 5.72 -14.88
CA VAL A 368 -8.39 4.81 -13.79
C VAL A 368 -9.72 4.16 -14.12
N SER A 369 -9.78 2.83 -13.96
CA SER A 369 -11.03 2.09 -14.11
C SER A 369 -11.20 1.08 -12.99
N LEU A 370 -12.41 1.02 -12.46
CA LEU A 370 -12.86 0.03 -11.50
C LEU A 370 -13.90 -0.85 -12.17
N ALA A 371 -13.57 -2.12 -12.38
CA ALA A 371 -14.51 -3.08 -12.97
C ALA A 371 -15.79 -3.22 -12.11
N GLY A 372 -16.95 -3.36 -12.76
CA GLY A 372 -18.22 -3.64 -12.10
C GLY A 372 -18.23 -5.01 -11.41
N VAL A 373 -19.31 -5.30 -10.68
CA VAL A 373 -19.54 -6.62 -10.06
C VAL A 373 -20.83 -7.19 -10.63
N GLY A 374 -20.74 -8.37 -11.23
CA GLY A 374 -21.90 -9.06 -11.77
C GLY A 374 -22.83 -9.61 -10.68
N PRO A 375 -24.04 -10.08 -11.04
CA PRO A 375 -25.01 -10.66 -10.09
C PRO A 375 -24.48 -11.88 -9.32
N SER A 376 -23.51 -12.60 -9.90
CA SER A 376 -22.80 -13.74 -9.29
C SER A 376 -21.70 -13.33 -8.32
N GLY A 377 -21.41 -12.03 -8.17
CA GLY A 377 -20.31 -11.51 -7.35
C GLY A 377 -18.95 -11.50 -8.05
N GLU A 378 -18.86 -11.94 -9.31
CA GLU A 378 -17.63 -11.93 -10.10
C GLU A 378 -17.32 -10.53 -10.64
N ALA A 379 -16.03 -10.18 -10.70
CA ALA A 379 -15.57 -8.94 -11.31
C ALA A 379 -15.87 -8.99 -12.83
N GLY A 380 -16.78 -8.14 -13.27
CA GLY A 380 -17.29 -8.15 -14.63
C GLY A 380 -18.51 -7.24 -14.78
N GLY A 381 -18.73 -6.73 -15.99
CA GLY A 381 -19.78 -5.75 -16.26
C GLY A 381 -19.25 -4.33 -16.38
N ARG A 382 -20.17 -3.40 -16.68
CA ARG A 382 -19.85 -1.97 -16.76
C ARG A 382 -19.53 -1.47 -15.36
N GLY A 383 -18.42 -0.76 -15.22
CA GLY A 383 -17.97 -0.24 -13.93
C GLY A 383 -17.84 1.28 -13.95
N LEU A 384 -16.85 1.78 -13.23
CA LEU A 384 -16.48 3.19 -13.25
C LEU A 384 -15.17 3.35 -14.01
N ALA A 385 -15.08 4.29 -14.94
CA ALA A 385 -13.80 4.68 -15.53
C ALA A 385 -13.74 6.17 -15.75
N PHE A 386 -12.56 6.74 -15.54
CA PHE A 386 -12.23 8.12 -15.86
C PHE A 386 -10.93 8.18 -16.65
N GLY A 387 -10.92 9.07 -17.63
CA GLY A 387 -9.77 9.35 -18.48
C GLY A 387 -10.01 9.02 -19.95
N PRO A 388 -9.01 9.21 -20.82
CA PRO A 388 -7.68 9.71 -20.48
C PRO A 388 -7.69 11.10 -19.82
N LEU A 389 -6.81 11.31 -18.85
CA LEU A 389 -6.61 12.54 -18.10
C LEU A 389 -5.18 13.03 -18.36
N SER A 390 -5.02 14.28 -18.75
CA SER A 390 -3.71 14.93 -18.88
C SER A 390 -3.70 16.23 -18.09
N GLY A 391 -2.60 16.51 -17.41
CA GLY A 391 -2.55 17.70 -16.57
C GLY A 391 -1.39 17.71 -15.60
N HIS A 392 -1.38 18.75 -14.76
CA HIS A 392 -0.28 19.04 -13.86
C HIS A 392 -0.82 19.44 -12.48
N LEU A 393 -0.24 18.82 -11.44
CA LEU A 393 -0.44 19.13 -10.03
C LEU A 393 0.88 19.65 -9.46
N PRO A 394 1.14 20.96 -9.50
CA PRO A 394 2.19 21.56 -8.70
C PRO A 394 1.63 21.87 -7.31
N TRP A 395 2.19 21.31 -6.25
CA TRP A 395 1.87 21.63 -4.86
C TRP A 395 3.13 22.14 -4.15
N SER A 396 2.96 23.19 -3.34
CA SER A 396 4.02 23.75 -2.51
C SER A 396 3.51 24.09 -1.12
N ALA A 397 4.32 23.80 -0.10
CA ALA A 397 4.06 24.25 1.27
C ALA A 397 4.26 25.77 1.46
N ALA A 398 5.00 26.42 0.55
CA ALA A 398 5.46 27.80 0.74
C ALA A 398 4.59 28.85 0.02
N ALA A 399 3.82 28.45 -0.98
CA ALA A 399 2.99 29.36 -1.78
C ALA A 399 1.79 28.64 -2.39
N PRO A 400 0.67 29.34 -2.60
CA PRO A 400 -0.45 28.80 -3.35
C PRO A 400 -0.07 28.47 -4.79
N THR A 401 -0.59 27.35 -5.30
CA THR A 401 -0.35 26.85 -6.66
C THR A 401 -1.67 26.51 -7.35
N ARG A 402 -1.64 26.35 -8.67
CA ARG A 402 -2.82 25.97 -9.47
C ARG A 402 -2.59 24.64 -10.16
N ALA A 403 -3.48 23.69 -9.90
CA ALA A 403 -3.54 22.43 -10.63
C ALA A 403 -4.56 22.53 -11.77
N ARG A 404 -4.26 21.91 -12.90
CA ARG A 404 -5.17 21.83 -14.05
C ARG A 404 -5.11 20.45 -14.68
N PHE A 405 -6.29 19.87 -14.89
CA PHE A 405 -6.45 18.59 -15.57
C PHE A 405 -7.53 18.68 -16.64
N GLN A 406 -7.26 18.04 -17.76
CA GLN A 406 -8.22 17.81 -18.84
C GLN A 406 -8.58 16.34 -18.84
N VAL A 407 -9.86 16.05 -18.61
CA VAL A 407 -10.40 14.70 -18.59
C VAL A 407 -11.20 14.51 -19.85
N GLN A 408 -10.83 13.55 -20.69
CA GLN A 408 -11.49 13.30 -21.98
C GLN A 408 -12.88 12.64 -21.82
N GLY A 409 -13.21 12.19 -20.61
CA GLY A 409 -14.50 11.67 -20.24
C GLY A 409 -14.38 10.45 -19.34
N GLY A 410 -15.40 9.61 -19.40
CA GLY A 410 -15.45 8.39 -18.61
C GLY A 410 -16.78 7.68 -18.79
N HIS A 411 -17.03 6.73 -17.92
CA HIS A 411 -18.34 6.13 -17.78
C HIS A 411 -18.59 5.76 -16.32
N TRP A 412 -19.86 5.79 -15.94
CA TRP A 412 -20.34 5.23 -14.70
C TRP A 412 -21.48 4.27 -15.03
N GLU A 413 -21.24 2.98 -14.81
CA GLU A 413 -22.15 1.93 -15.23
C GLU A 413 -22.47 2.07 -16.74
N ALA A 414 -23.75 2.20 -17.10
CA ALA A 414 -24.17 2.41 -18.48
C ALA A 414 -24.13 3.87 -18.95
N LEU A 415 -23.85 4.81 -18.05
CA LEU A 415 -23.86 6.25 -18.34
C LEU A 415 -22.50 6.70 -18.85
N SER A 416 -22.48 7.37 -20.00
CA SER A 416 -21.27 8.00 -20.53
C SER A 416 -21.11 9.39 -19.94
N LEU A 417 -19.89 9.71 -19.50
CA LEU A 417 -19.50 11.01 -18.98
C LEU A 417 -18.67 11.72 -20.04
N GLY A 418 -19.10 12.90 -20.47
CA GLY A 418 -18.36 13.70 -21.44
C GLY A 418 -17.08 14.31 -20.86
N ALA A 419 -16.26 14.91 -21.72
CA ALA A 419 -15.03 15.57 -21.31
C ALA A 419 -15.30 16.77 -20.38
N PHE A 420 -14.39 17.01 -19.45
CA PHE A 420 -14.45 18.12 -18.50
C PHE A 420 -13.05 18.57 -18.07
N GLU A 421 -12.94 19.79 -17.56
CA GLU A 421 -11.72 20.31 -16.97
C GLU A 421 -11.85 20.38 -15.45
N VAL A 422 -10.74 20.15 -14.76
CA VAL A 422 -10.63 20.34 -13.32
C VAL A 422 -9.53 21.37 -13.09
N GLU A 423 -9.89 22.51 -12.51
CA GLU A 423 -8.95 23.53 -12.06
C GLU A 423 -9.07 23.68 -10.54
N ALA A 424 -7.94 23.71 -9.85
CA ALA A 424 -7.91 23.83 -8.40
C ALA A 424 -6.81 24.79 -7.93
N LEU A 425 -7.15 25.65 -6.98
CA LEU A 425 -6.20 26.40 -6.18
C LEU A 425 -5.79 25.56 -4.97
N LEU A 426 -4.51 25.24 -4.87
CA LEU A 426 -3.93 24.49 -3.77
C LEU A 426 -3.18 25.46 -2.85
N ASP A 427 -3.46 25.43 -1.56
CA ASP A 427 -2.80 26.25 -0.55
C ASP A 427 -2.56 25.44 0.72
N GLY A 428 -1.35 24.90 0.87
CA GLY A 428 -0.98 24.03 1.99
C GLY A 428 -1.91 22.82 2.10
N GLY A 429 -2.72 22.77 3.17
CA GLY A 429 -3.71 21.71 3.42
C GLY A 429 -5.09 21.96 2.79
N HIS A 430 -5.28 23.07 2.07
CA HIS A 430 -6.55 23.45 1.45
C HIS A 430 -6.50 23.30 -0.07
N ALA A 431 -7.60 22.83 -0.67
CA ALA A 431 -7.80 22.81 -2.11
C ALA A 431 -9.19 23.33 -2.43
N ALA A 432 -9.29 24.39 -3.23
CA ALA A 432 -10.54 24.92 -3.74
C ALA A 432 -10.62 24.70 -5.25
N PHE A 433 -11.74 24.19 -5.75
CA PHE A 433 -11.90 23.86 -7.15
C PHE A 433 -12.82 24.88 -7.85
N GLU A 434 -12.48 25.23 -9.08
CA GLU A 434 -13.39 25.94 -9.97
C GLU A 434 -14.60 25.06 -10.31
N PRO A 435 -15.73 25.62 -10.75
CA PRO A 435 -16.91 24.83 -11.12
C PRO A 435 -16.59 23.73 -12.14
N ILE A 436 -16.86 22.48 -11.79
CA ILE A 436 -16.63 21.31 -12.64
C ILE A 436 -17.94 20.95 -13.30
N ARG A 437 -17.99 20.99 -14.64
CA ARG A 437 -19.17 20.65 -15.43
C ARG A 437 -18.89 19.41 -16.28
N ILE A 438 -19.60 18.32 -16.00
CA ILE A 438 -19.48 17.03 -16.69
C ILE A 438 -20.73 16.81 -17.54
N GLN A 439 -20.59 16.77 -18.87
CA GLN A 439 -21.71 16.49 -19.76
C GLN A 439 -22.25 15.06 -19.49
N LEU A 440 -23.55 14.95 -19.28
CA LEU A 440 -24.22 13.68 -18.99
C LEU A 440 -25.55 13.65 -19.76
N LEU A 441 -25.69 12.71 -20.69
CA LEU A 441 -26.84 12.65 -21.61
C LEU A 441 -27.06 14.02 -22.30
N ASP A 442 -28.27 14.59 -22.21
CA ASP A 442 -28.68 15.88 -22.77
C ASP A 442 -28.51 17.07 -21.80
N GLY A 443 -28.00 16.85 -20.59
CA GLY A 443 -27.68 17.90 -19.61
C GLY A 443 -26.29 17.73 -19.01
N ALA A 444 -26.10 18.09 -17.75
CA ALA A 444 -24.80 18.03 -17.09
C ALA A 444 -24.90 17.77 -15.58
N LEU A 445 -23.87 17.14 -15.05
CA LEU A 445 -23.55 17.14 -13.63
C LEU A 445 -22.59 18.29 -13.36
N VAL A 446 -22.98 19.22 -12.49
CA VAL A 446 -22.19 20.39 -12.12
C VAL A 446 -21.83 20.29 -10.64
N LEU A 447 -20.54 20.47 -10.34
CA LEU A 447 -20.02 20.54 -8.98
C LEU A 447 -19.50 21.97 -8.76
N GLU A 448 -20.03 22.65 -7.74
CA GLU A 448 -19.70 24.04 -7.45
C GLU A 448 -19.21 24.20 -6.00
N GLY A 449 -18.39 25.21 -5.75
CA GLY A 449 -17.91 25.50 -4.40
C GLY A 449 -17.16 24.35 -3.71
N LEU A 450 -16.62 23.42 -4.51
CA LEU A 450 -15.89 22.27 -4.00
C LEU A 450 -14.63 22.76 -3.28
N ALA A 451 -14.49 22.36 -2.03
CA ALA A 451 -13.32 22.64 -1.22
C ALA A 451 -12.96 21.42 -0.36
N LEU A 452 -11.67 21.16 -0.22
CA LEU A 452 -11.10 20.15 0.65
C LEU A 452 -10.13 20.81 1.63
N GLU A 453 -10.18 20.38 2.89
CA GLU A 453 -9.28 20.84 3.95
C GLU A 453 -8.73 19.62 4.70
N ARG A 454 -7.41 19.59 4.88
CA ARG A 454 -6.74 18.55 5.66
C ARG A 454 -6.67 18.94 7.12
N GLU A 455 -7.22 18.07 7.96
CA GLU A 455 -7.23 18.23 9.41
C GLU A 455 -6.59 17.04 10.11
N ALA A 456 -6.49 17.13 11.44
CA ALA A 456 -5.94 16.06 12.27
C ALA A 456 -6.69 14.72 12.11
N ALA A 457 -8.01 14.76 11.90
CA ALA A 457 -8.86 13.58 11.72
C ALA A 457 -8.91 13.06 10.28
N GLY A 458 -8.26 13.75 9.34
CA GLY A 458 -8.29 13.43 7.91
C GLY A 458 -8.83 14.60 7.08
N TRP A 459 -9.26 14.29 5.86
CA TRP A 459 -9.82 15.29 4.94
C TRP A 459 -11.28 15.58 5.26
N ARG A 460 -11.63 16.86 5.30
CA ARG A 460 -13.01 17.34 5.26
C ARG A 460 -13.25 18.03 3.93
N GLY A 461 -14.45 17.82 3.37
CA GLY A 461 -14.85 18.41 2.10
C GLY A 461 -16.21 19.04 2.18
N GLN A 462 -16.41 20.06 1.36
CA GLN A 462 -17.71 20.68 1.14
C GLN A 462 -17.92 21.04 -0.33
N GLY A 463 -19.17 21.23 -0.72
CA GLY A 463 -19.54 21.85 -2.00
C GLY A 463 -21.00 21.63 -2.34
N ASP A 464 -21.35 21.92 -3.58
CA ASP A 464 -22.71 21.82 -4.09
C ASP A 464 -22.73 20.90 -5.31
N VAL A 465 -23.81 20.12 -5.45
CA VAL A 465 -24.02 19.24 -6.60
C VAL A 465 -25.33 19.62 -7.29
N VAL A 466 -25.24 19.95 -8.57
CA VAL A 466 -26.39 20.25 -9.42
C VAL A 466 -26.43 19.25 -10.56
N VAL A 467 -27.58 18.63 -10.78
CA VAL A 467 -27.86 17.87 -11.98
C VAL A 467 -28.83 18.70 -12.81
N GLU A 468 -28.33 19.23 -13.93
CA GLU A 468 -29.18 19.93 -14.88
C GLU A 468 -30.27 18.99 -15.41
N PRO A 469 -31.40 19.52 -15.92
CA PRO A 469 -32.46 18.73 -16.52
C PRO A 469 -31.94 17.66 -17.49
N LEU A 470 -32.13 16.38 -17.11
CA LEU A 470 -31.84 15.20 -17.94
C LEU A 470 -33.15 14.59 -18.43
N SER A 471 -33.21 14.19 -19.69
CA SER A 471 -34.34 13.43 -20.23
C SER A 471 -34.44 12.05 -19.59
N MET A 472 -35.60 11.74 -18.99
CA MET A 472 -35.88 10.40 -18.47
C MET A 472 -35.91 9.34 -19.58
N ALA A 473 -36.24 9.73 -20.82
CA ALA A 473 -36.26 8.80 -21.93
C ALA A 473 -34.84 8.33 -22.26
N LEU A 474 -33.87 9.25 -22.31
CA LEU A 474 -32.46 8.93 -22.54
C LEU A 474 -31.85 8.16 -21.37
N LEU A 475 -32.20 8.53 -20.13
CA LEU A 475 -31.72 7.85 -18.93
C LEU A 475 -32.18 6.39 -18.87
N THR A 476 -33.47 6.17 -19.11
CA THR A 476 -34.06 4.82 -19.10
C THR A 476 -33.54 3.95 -20.23
N GLU A 477 -33.37 4.52 -21.42
CA GLU A 477 -32.73 3.83 -22.55
C GLU A 477 -31.30 3.39 -22.19
N ALA A 478 -30.48 4.30 -21.65
CA ALA A 478 -29.11 3.99 -21.26
C ALA A 478 -29.03 2.88 -20.20
N LEU A 479 -29.92 2.91 -19.21
CA LEU A 479 -29.98 1.93 -18.12
C LEU A 479 -30.68 0.62 -18.49
N GLY A 480 -31.27 0.51 -19.69
CA GLY A 480 -32.07 -0.65 -20.09
C GLY A 480 -33.37 -0.78 -19.29
N TRP A 481 -33.89 0.31 -18.75
CA TRP A 481 -35.16 0.37 -18.02
C TRP A 481 -36.34 0.57 -18.98
N PRO A 482 -37.59 0.27 -18.57
CA PRO A 482 -38.76 0.65 -19.34
C PRO A 482 -38.76 2.15 -19.64
N GLY A 483 -39.09 2.51 -20.88
CA GLY A 483 -39.04 3.90 -21.34
C GLY A 483 -39.94 4.80 -20.51
N MET A 484 -39.35 5.78 -19.81
CA MET A 484 -40.08 6.76 -19.00
C MET A 484 -39.96 8.15 -19.62
N SER A 485 -41.05 8.92 -19.61
CA SER A 485 -41.05 10.34 -19.96
C SER A 485 -40.91 11.23 -18.72
N GLY A 486 -40.32 12.41 -18.90
CA GLY A 486 -40.12 13.38 -17.82
C GLY A 486 -38.68 13.90 -17.80
N ILE A 487 -38.34 14.55 -16.69
CA ILE A 487 -37.05 15.20 -16.48
C ILE A 487 -36.51 14.83 -15.10
N LEU A 488 -35.25 14.40 -15.04
CA LEU A 488 -34.52 14.31 -13.78
C LEU A 488 -33.71 15.58 -13.57
N SER A 489 -33.77 16.16 -12.37
CA SER A 489 -32.90 17.27 -11.98
C SER A 489 -32.54 17.16 -10.50
N ALA A 490 -31.45 17.79 -10.09
CA ALA A 490 -31.06 17.79 -8.68
C ALA A 490 -30.41 19.11 -8.32
N SER A 491 -30.69 19.58 -7.11
CA SER A 491 -29.97 20.69 -6.49
C SER A 491 -29.69 20.31 -5.05
N LEU A 492 -28.45 19.91 -4.79
CA LEU A 492 -27.98 19.36 -3.52
C LEU A 492 -26.92 20.33 -2.95
N PRO A 493 -27.35 21.41 -2.28
CA PRO A 493 -26.42 22.35 -1.65
C PRO A 493 -25.82 21.76 -0.38
N GLY A 494 -24.60 22.16 -0.02
CA GLY A 494 -24.00 21.76 1.25
C GLY A 494 -23.69 20.27 1.35
N MET A 495 -23.24 19.65 0.25
CA MET A 495 -22.55 18.37 0.30
C MET A 495 -21.41 18.47 1.31
N ARG A 496 -21.35 17.53 2.25
CA ARG A 496 -20.29 17.41 3.24
C ARG A 496 -19.66 16.04 3.14
N VAL A 497 -18.33 16.02 3.04
CA VAL A 497 -17.53 14.80 2.96
C VAL A 497 -16.61 14.75 4.17
N ASN A 498 -16.60 13.63 4.86
CA ASN A 498 -15.63 13.33 5.91
C ASN A 498 -15.09 11.91 5.71
N SER A 499 -14.13 11.50 6.55
CA SER A 499 -13.59 10.15 6.56
C SER A 499 -14.69 9.11 6.84
N GLY A 500 -15.34 8.60 5.78
CA GLY A 500 -16.32 7.52 5.85
C GLY A 500 -17.79 7.93 5.70
N GLU A 501 -18.13 9.21 5.56
CA GLU A 501 -19.52 9.65 5.32
C GLU A 501 -19.59 10.76 4.27
N ILE A 502 -20.57 10.65 3.37
CA ILE A 502 -21.01 11.70 2.46
C ILE A 502 -22.44 12.04 2.84
N ALA A 503 -22.68 13.28 3.25
CA ALA A 503 -24.02 13.79 3.54
C ALA A 503 -24.37 14.90 2.55
N LEU A 504 -25.58 14.84 2.02
CA LEU A 504 -26.11 15.84 1.10
C LEU A 504 -27.24 16.56 1.79
N ASP A 505 -27.06 17.86 2.00
CA ASP A 505 -28.13 18.73 2.47
C ASP A 505 -29.00 19.12 1.25
N GLY A 506 -30.32 19.25 1.42
CA GLY A 506 -31.25 19.54 0.32
C GLY A 506 -31.98 18.32 -0.27
N ALA A 507 -32.37 18.42 -1.55
CA ALA A 507 -33.32 17.50 -2.17
C ALA A 507 -32.99 17.14 -3.63
N LEU A 508 -33.10 15.86 -3.96
CA LEU A 508 -33.11 15.36 -5.33
C LEU A 508 -34.56 15.39 -5.85
N VAL A 509 -34.83 16.00 -7.01
CA VAL A 509 -36.19 16.17 -7.54
C VAL A 509 -36.33 15.58 -8.94
N VAL A 510 -37.09 14.50 -9.06
CA VAL A 510 -37.33 13.80 -10.33
C VAL A 510 -38.77 14.07 -10.78
N SER A 511 -38.96 14.68 -11.94
CA SER A 511 -40.27 14.80 -12.58
C SER A 511 -40.52 13.61 -13.49
N VAL A 512 -41.51 12.79 -13.16
CA VAL A 512 -41.84 11.56 -13.90
C VAL A 512 -43.33 11.25 -13.74
N PHE A 513 -43.92 10.64 -14.77
CA PHE A 513 -45.35 10.28 -14.79
C PHE A 513 -46.30 11.47 -14.48
N ASP A 514 -46.06 12.65 -15.07
CA ASP A 514 -46.78 13.91 -14.80
C ASP A 514 -46.80 14.37 -13.33
N GLY A 515 -46.00 13.76 -12.47
CA GLY A 515 -45.82 14.13 -11.07
C GLY A 515 -44.36 14.41 -10.74
N TYR A 516 -44.04 14.39 -9.45
CA TYR A 516 -42.66 14.55 -8.98
C TYR A 516 -42.35 13.62 -7.80
N LEU A 517 -41.10 13.16 -7.75
CA LEU A 517 -40.48 12.53 -6.60
C LEU A 517 -39.41 13.46 -6.03
N GLN A 518 -39.34 13.53 -4.71
CA GLN A 518 -38.35 14.28 -3.95
C GLN A 518 -37.65 13.32 -2.99
N ALA A 519 -36.33 13.25 -2.99
CA ALA A 519 -35.56 12.53 -1.98
C ALA A 519 -34.76 13.51 -1.11
N THR A 520 -34.85 13.37 0.20
CA THR A 520 -34.18 14.23 1.20
C THR A 520 -33.40 13.41 2.22
N GLY A 521 -32.50 14.05 2.97
CA GLY A 521 -31.75 13.38 4.03
C GLY A 521 -30.76 12.33 3.52
N LEU A 522 -30.28 12.52 2.28
CA LEU A 522 -29.37 11.60 1.60
C LEU A 522 -28.04 11.54 2.34
N ARG A 523 -27.72 10.36 2.84
CA ARG A 523 -26.49 10.11 3.58
C ARG A 523 -25.95 8.74 3.22
N VAL A 524 -24.68 8.69 2.84
CA VAL A 524 -23.97 7.47 2.50
C VAL A 524 -22.81 7.31 3.46
N SER A 525 -22.79 6.21 4.21
CA SER A 525 -21.66 5.83 5.04
C SER A 525 -20.89 4.67 4.41
N GLU A 526 -19.57 4.71 4.55
CA GLU A 526 -18.61 3.81 3.93
C GLU A 526 -18.85 3.62 2.42
N PRO A 527 -18.90 4.69 1.60
CA PRO A 527 -19.22 4.61 0.17
C PRO A 527 -18.29 3.69 -0.63
N PHE A 528 -17.05 3.50 -0.14
CA PHE A 528 -16.04 2.63 -0.74
C PHE A 528 -15.71 1.41 0.15
N GLY A 529 -16.42 1.23 1.26
CA GLY A 529 -16.22 0.11 2.20
C GLY A 529 -17.05 -1.12 1.82
N VAL A 530 -16.76 -2.24 2.48
CA VAL A 530 -17.49 -3.50 2.26
C VAL A 530 -18.93 -3.47 2.80
N ALA A 531 -19.24 -2.51 3.67
CA ALA A 531 -20.55 -2.31 4.27
C ALA A 531 -21.12 -0.93 3.90
N SER A 532 -21.26 -0.62 2.59
CA SER A 532 -21.90 0.62 2.16
C SER A 532 -23.35 0.70 2.68
N HIS A 533 -23.70 1.78 3.36
CA HIS A 533 -25.05 2.05 3.84
C HIS A 533 -25.57 3.38 3.28
N LEU A 534 -26.84 3.42 2.85
CA LEU A 534 -27.51 4.63 2.41
C LEU A 534 -28.76 4.88 3.24
N ARG A 535 -28.99 6.15 3.61
CA ARG A 535 -30.22 6.64 4.23
C ARG A 535 -30.88 7.73 3.39
N ALA A 536 -32.21 7.72 3.33
CA ALA A 536 -33.00 8.77 2.68
C ALA A 536 -34.47 8.75 3.14
N ASP A 537 -35.19 9.84 2.88
CA ASP A 537 -36.64 9.90 2.85
C ASP A 537 -37.08 10.25 1.42
N ILE A 538 -38.13 9.62 0.91
CA ILE A 538 -38.65 9.84 -0.45
C ILE A 538 -40.11 10.26 -0.38
N GLN A 539 -40.48 11.29 -1.13
CA GLN A 539 -41.83 11.78 -1.27
C GLN A 539 -42.20 11.87 -2.74
N ALA A 540 -43.22 11.13 -3.17
CA ALA A 540 -43.82 11.22 -4.49
C ALA A 540 -45.19 11.89 -4.41
N ARG A 541 -45.48 12.78 -5.36
CA ARG A 541 -46.75 13.50 -5.41
C ARG A 541 -47.30 13.51 -6.82
N HIS A 542 -48.61 13.30 -6.89
CA HIS A 542 -49.42 13.43 -8.10
C HIS A 542 -48.92 12.59 -9.28
N LEU A 543 -48.46 11.38 -9.03
CA LEU A 543 -48.02 10.47 -10.10
C LEU A 543 -49.24 9.95 -10.87
N ASP A 544 -49.24 10.09 -12.19
CA ASP A 544 -50.27 9.58 -13.08
C ASP A 544 -50.22 8.05 -13.14
N LEU A 545 -51.26 7.40 -12.61
CA LEU A 545 -51.38 5.95 -12.59
C LEU A 545 -51.49 5.36 -13.99
N ALA A 546 -52.06 6.08 -14.96
CA ALA A 546 -52.20 5.56 -16.31
C ALA A 546 -50.82 5.45 -16.97
N GLN A 547 -49.99 6.49 -16.85
CA GLN A 547 -48.61 6.45 -17.35
C GLN A 547 -47.77 5.40 -16.62
N LEU A 548 -47.87 5.34 -15.28
CA LEU A 548 -47.13 4.38 -14.47
C LEU A 548 -47.52 2.93 -14.82
N THR A 549 -48.81 2.62 -14.92
CA THR A 549 -49.26 1.24 -15.14
C THR A 549 -49.10 0.77 -16.58
N ASP A 550 -49.11 1.69 -17.55
CA ASP A 550 -48.79 1.41 -18.96
C ASP A 550 -47.30 1.08 -19.14
N THR A 551 -46.40 1.89 -18.54
CA THR A 551 -44.94 1.71 -18.61
C THR A 551 -44.48 0.30 -18.19
N PHE A 552 -45.13 -0.27 -17.17
CA PHE A 552 -44.80 -1.60 -16.63
C PHE A 552 -45.79 -2.70 -17.08
N SER A 553 -46.65 -2.44 -18.07
CA SER A 553 -47.64 -3.39 -18.59
C SER A 553 -48.53 -4.03 -17.50
N PHE A 554 -48.76 -3.31 -16.40
CA PHE A 554 -49.42 -3.81 -15.20
C PHE A 554 -50.97 -3.90 -15.36
N GLY A 555 -51.50 -3.45 -16.51
CA GLY A 555 -52.92 -3.17 -16.74
C GLY A 555 -53.16 -1.66 -16.74
N SER A 556 -54.39 -1.21 -16.97
CA SER A 556 -54.71 0.23 -16.96
C SER A 556 -55.37 0.61 -15.64
N ILE A 557 -54.76 1.54 -14.93
CA ILE A 557 -55.35 2.21 -13.75
C ILE A 557 -55.34 3.71 -14.04
N THR A 558 -56.47 4.39 -13.86
CA THR A 558 -56.59 5.84 -14.11
C THR A 558 -56.74 6.60 -12.80
N GLY A 559 -56.12 7.77 -12.72
CA GLY A 559 -56.09 8.63 -11.54
C GLY A 559 -54.67 8.95 -11.12
N TYR A 560 -54.52 9.63 -9.98
CA TYR A 560 -53.22 10.01 -9.43
C TYR A 560 -52.96 9.36 -8.07
N VAL A 561 -51.68 9.10 -7.77
CA VAL A 561 -51.21 8.63 -6.46
C VAL A 561 -50.09 9.50 -5.89
N ASP A 562 -50.10 9.57 -4.57
CA ASP A 562 -49.02 10.09 -3.76
C ASP A 562 -48.35 8.91 -3.03
N ALA A 563 -47.04 8.99 -2.81
CA ALA A 563 -46.33 8.02 -2.00
C ALA A 563 -45.32 8.72 -1.07
N ASP A 564 -45.10 8.16 0.11
CA ASP A 564 -44.09 8.59 1.07
C ASP A 564 -43.33 7.37 1.55
N VAL A 565 -42.00 7.41 1.52
CA VAL A 565 -41.09 6.40 2.06
C VAL A 565 -40.24 7.08 3.11
N HIS A 566 -40.48 6.74 4.37
CA HIS A 566 -39.74 7.30 5.49
C HIS A 566 -38.67 6.33 6.00
N GLY A 567 -37.51 6.87 6.36
CA GLY A 567 -36.41 6.11 6.94
C GLY A 567 -35.93 4.97 6.05
N LEU A 568 -35.78 5.21 4.75
CA LEU A 568 -35.20 4.23 3.84
C LEU A 568 -33.77 3.94 4.26
N GLU A 569 -33.46 2.68 4.53
CA GLU A 569 -32.11 2.18 4.76
C GLU A 569 -31.76 1.15 3.69
N LEU A 570 -30.68 1.40 2.95
CA LEU A 570 -30.08 0.42 2.05
C LEU A 570 -28.79 -0.12 2.66
N VAL A 571 -28.62 -1.44 2.63
CA VAL A 571 -27.38 -2.12 2.99
C VAL A 571 -26.86 -2.84 1.76
N ARG A 572 -25.64 -2.53 1.30
CA ARG A 572 -25.10 -3.04 0.03
C ARG A 572 -26.08 -2.83 -1.13
N TRP A 573 -26.67 -1.64 -1.21
CA TRP A 573 -27.65 -1.23 -2.23
C TRP A 573 -28.96 -2.04 -2.24
N ARG A 574 -29.28 -2.76 -1.16
CA ARG A 574 -30.55 -3.50 -1.00
C ARG A 574 -31.38 -2.91 0.15
N PRO A 575 -32.71 -2.73 -0.01
CA PRO A 575 -33.56 -2.25 1.08
C PRO A 575 -33.50 -3.16 2.31
N ALA A 576 -33.24 -2.57 3.47
CA ALA A 576 -33.20 -3.24 4.77
C ALA A 576 -34.33 -2.78 5.70
N ALA A 577 -34.69 -1.49 5.63
CA ALA A 577 -35.80 -0.90 6.38
C ALA A 577 -36.42 0.28 5.63
N PHE A 578 -37.72 0.50 5.84
CA PHE A 578 -38.46 1.72 5.49
C PHE A 578 -39.91 1.64 6.01
N ASP A 579 -40.61 2.77 6.06
CA ASP A 579 -42.07 2.88 6.15
C ASP A 579 -42.61 3.54 4.88
N MET A 580 -43.25 2.76 3.99
CA MET A 580 -43.80 3.24 2.72
C MET A 580 -45.32 3.31 2.77
N ARG A 581 -45.89 4.48 2.52
CA ARG A 581 -47.32 4.68 2.25
C ARG A 581 -47.52 5.12 0.80
N LEU A 582 -48.51 4.53 0.14
CA LEU A 582 -49.00 4.93 -1.17
C LEU A 582 -50.51 5.10 -1.08
N ALA A 583 -51.04 6.20 -1.59
CA ALA A 583 -52.45 6.51 -1.54
C ALA A 583 -52.90 7.25 -2.80
N SER A 584 -54.18 7.14 -3.16
CA SER A 584 -54.76 7.99 -4.20
C SER A 584 -54.65 9.46 -3.81
N SER A 585 -54.14 10.30 -4.71
CA SER A 585 -54.06 11.73 -4.47
C SER A 585 -55.45 12.35 -4.21
N PRO A 586 -55.54 13.46 -3.47
CA PRO A 586 -56.77 14.23 -3.36
C PRO A 586 -57.17 14.81 -4.73
N GLY A 587 -58.47 14.84 -5.05
CA GLY A 587 -58.98 15.51 -6.26
C GLY A 587 -60.16 14.80 -6.92
N SER A 588 -60.80 15.49 -7.87
CA SER A 588 -61.89 14.97 -8.68
C SER A 588 -61.38 14.65 -10.09
N TYR A 589 -61.19 13.37 -10.36
CA TYR A 589 -60.71 12.85 -11.64
C TYR A 589 -61.25 11.42 -11.85
N ARG A 590 -61.14 10.92 -13.08
CA ARG A 590 -61.64 9.59 -13.42
C ARG A 590 -60.77 8.53 -12.72
N ARG A 591 -61.43 7.66 -11.95
CA ARG A 591 -60.81 6.54 -11.21
C ARG A 591 -61.38 5.22 -11.70
N ARG A 592 -60.66 4.56 -12.60
CA ARG A 592 -61.01 3.24 -13.15
C ARG A 592 -59.81 2.31 -13.14
N ILE A 593 -60.06 1.02 -12.95
CA ILE A 593 -59.08 -0.05 -12.91
C ILE A 593 -59.49 -1.17 -13.86
N SER A 594 -58.56 -1.69 -14.67
CA SER A 594 -58.83 -2.79 -15.58
C SER A 594 -58.83 -4.15 -14.86
N GLN A 595 -59.50 -5.14 -15.46
CA GLN A 595 -59.48 -6.51 -14.95
C GLN A 595 -58.05 -7.06 -14.78
N ARG A 596 -57.17 -6.79 -15.75
CA ARG A 596 -55.76 -7.18 -15.70
C ARG A 596 -55.05 -6.57 -14.49
N ALA A 597 -55.27 -5.28 -14.22
CA ALA A 597 -54.70 -4.62 -13.06
C ALA A 597 -55.23 -5.23 -11.74
N VAL A 598 -56.52 -5.56 -11.66
CA VAL A 598 -57.09 -6.27 -10.50
C VAL A 598 -56.42 -7.62 -10.28
N GLN A 599 -56.23 -8.41 -11.34
CA GLN A 599 -55.57 -9.71 -11.27
C GLN A 599 -54.11 -9.60 -10.83
N ASN A 600 -53.38 -8.63 -11.38
CA ASN A 600 -51.99 -8.37 -11.05
C ASN A 600 -51.84 -7.94 -9.58
N ILE A 601 -52.68 -7.03 -9.07
CA ILE A 601 -52.69 -6.67 -7.63
C ILE A 601 -53.03 -7.89 -6.76
N GLY A 602 -54.00 -8.72 -7.18
CA GLY A 602 -54.35 -9.95 -6.49
C GLY A 602 -53.19 -10.94 -6.42
N ALA A 603 -52.43 -11.11 -7.50
CA ALA A 603 -51.27 -11.98 -7.56
C ALA A 603 -50.15 -11.57 -6.59
N LEU A 604 -49.99 -10.27 -6.32
CA LEU A 604 -49.03 -9.77 -5.33
C LEU A 604 -49.38 -10.26 -3.90
N GLY A 605 -50.66 -10.44 -3.59
CA GLY A 605 -51.18 -10.89 -2.29
C GLY A 605 -51.00 -12.37 -1.97
N GLY A 606 -50.54 -13.21 -2.92
CA GLY A 606 -50.31 -14.66 -2.74
C GLY A 606 -51.42 -15.57 -3.26
N GLY A 607 -51.12 -16.88 -3.39
CA GLY A 607 -51.98 -17.86 -4.10
C GLY A 607 -53.42 -17.99 -3.60
N GLY A 608 -53.72 -17.56 -2.36
CA GLY A 608 -55.09 -17.51 -1.81
C GLY A 608 -55.93 -16.30 -2.25
N ALA A 609 -55.32 -15.21 -2.72
CA ALA A 609 -56.01 -13.98 -3.11
C ALA A 609 -56.76 -14.12 -4.45
N MET A 610 -56.26 -14.98 -5.35
CA MET A 610 -56.92 -15.26 -6.64
C MET A 610 -58.23 -16.06 -6.49
N ALA A 611 -58.37 -16.85 -5.42
CA ALA A 611 -59.54 -17.70 -5.18
C ALA A 611 -60.82 -16.92 -4.77
N ALA A 612 -60.67 -15.65 -4.35
CA ALA A 612 -61.77 -14.81 -3.85
C ALA A 612 -62.24 -13.72 -4.84
N LEU A 613 -61.70 -13.68 -6.05
CA LEU A 613 -62.18 -12.79 -7.11
C LEU A 613 -63.64 -13.10 -7.43
N GLN A 614 -64.53 -12.09 -7.37
CA GLN A 614 -65.97 -12.26 -7.62
C GLN A 614 -66.22 -12.75 -9.07
N ARG A 615 -66.29 -14.08 -9.25
CA ARG A 615 -66.42 -14.79 -10.54
C ARG A 615 -67.62 -14.36 -11.41
N GLY A 616 -68.61 -13.65 -10.85
CA GLY A 616 -69.84 -13.28 -11.56
C GLY A 616 -69.82 -11.96 -12.35
N VAL A 617 -68.91 -11.02 -12.05
CA VAL A 617 -68.91 -9.66 -12.66
C VAL A 617 -67.77 -9.45 -13.66
N LEU A 618 -66.71 -10.25 -13.56
CA LEU A 618 -65.49 -10.14 -14.37
C LEU A 618 -65.65 -10.54 -15.85
N GLY A 619 -66.77 -11.16 -16.24
CA GLY A 619 -67.03 -11.57 -17.62
C GLY A 619 -67.83 -10.59 -18.47
N VAL A 620 -68.29 -9.47 -17.89
CA VAL A 620 -69.22 -8.51 -18.55
C VAL A 620 -68.60 -7.11 -18.73
N PHE A 621 -67.57 -6.77 -17.95
CA PHE A 621 -66.96 -5.42 -17.96
C PHE A 621 -65.44 -5.48 -17.94
N ASP A 622 -64.79 -4.73 -18.83
CA ASP A 622 -63.32 -4.69 -18.93
C ASP A 622 -62.65 -3.78 -17.89
N THR A 623 -63.42 -2.84 -17.30
CA THR A 623 -62.94 -1.87 -16.32
C THR A 623 -63.97 -1.59 -15.22
N PHE A 624 -63.47 -1.36 -14.00
CA PHE A 624 -64.25 -1.11 -12.78
C PHE A 624 -63.95 0.28 -12.23
N GLY A 625 -64.94 0.97 -11.66
CA GLY A 625 -64.74 2.19 -10.92
C GLY A 625 -64.21 1.93 -9.51
N TYR A 626 -63.31 2.78 -9.01
CA TYR A 626 -62.83 2.72 -7.64
C TYR A 626 -62.89 4.10 -6.98
N ARG A 627 -63.06 4.12 -5.66
CA ARG A 627 -63.08 5.35 -4.86
C ARG A 627 -61.68 5.75 -4.43
N GLU A 628 -60.90 4.80 -3.92
CA GLU A 628 -59.55 5.03 -3.42
C GLU A 628 -58.72 3.75 -3.48
N LEU A 629 -57.42 3.93 -3.62
CA LEU A 629 -56.38 2.92 -3.61
C LEU A 629 -55.37 3.31 -2.55
N GLY A 630 -54.91 2.34 -1.76
CA GLY A 630 -53.93 2.56 -0.71
C GLY A 630 -53.10 1.30 -0.44
N LEU A 631 -51.82 1.51 -0.16
CA LEU A 631 -50.87 0.47 0.22
C LEU A 631 -49.93 1.02 1.29
N HIS A 632 -49.75 0.28 2.38
CA HIS A 632 -48.78 0.60 3.43
C HIS A 632 -47.85 -0.60 3.61
N CYS A 633 -46.54 -0.37 3.66
CA CYS A 633 -45.52 -1.40 3.84
C CYS A 633 -44.47 -0.91 4.82
N VAL A 634 -44.36 -1.54 5.99
CA VAL A 634 -43.26 -1.32 6.92
C VAL A 634 -42.27 -2.48 6.77
N LEU A 635 -41.11 -2.22 6.18
CA LEU A 635 -40.05 -3.21 6.01
C LEU A 635 -39.19 -3.25 7.27
N ALA A 636 -39.12 -4.42 7.91
CA ALA A 636 -38.18 -4.67 9.00
C ALA A 636 -37.76 -6.15 9.01
N GLY A 637 -36.45 -6.40 9.05
CA GLY A 637 -35.91 -7.77 9.12
C GLY A 637 -36.27 -8.65 7.92
N GLY A 638 -36.32 -8.04 6.71
CA GLY A 638 -36.67 -8.75 5.46
C GLY A 638 -38.15 -9.06 5.27
N VAL A 639 -39.00 -8.70 6.23
CA VAL A 639 -40.46 -8.86 6.14
C VAL A 639 -41.10 -7.50 5.99
N CYS A 640 -41.95 -7.34 4.98
CA CYS A 640 -42.84 -6.20 4.88
C CYS A 640 -44.16 -6.50 5.61
N ILE A 641 -44.52 -5.62 6.55
CA ILE A 641 -45.84 -5.61 7.18
C ILE A 641 -46.78 -4.77 6.31
N MET A 642 -47.73 -5.43 5.67
CA MET A 642 -48.64 -4.86 4.68
C MET A 642 -49.96 -4.38 5.32
N ASP A 643 -50.42 -3.21 4.89
CA ASP A 643 -51.79 -2.72 5.06
C ASP A 643 -52.26 -2.03 3.76
N GLY A 644 -53.51 -1.56 3.74
CA GLY A 644 -54.13 -0.94 2.58
C GLY A 644 -54.69 0.45 2.86
N VAL A 645 -55.89 0.72 2.35
CA VAL A 645 -56.59 1.99 2.60
C VAL A 645 -56.93 2.13 4.08
N GLU A 646 -56.86 3.36 4.60
CA GLU A 646 -57.17 3.66 5.99
C GLU A 646 -58.62 3.24 6.35
N GLY A 647 -58.78 2.59 7.51
CA GLY A 647 -60.04 1.96 7.93
C GLY A 647 -60.50 0.80 7.03
N GLY A 648 -59.60 0.26 6.20
CA GLY A 648 -59.83 -0.87 5.28
C GLY A 648 -59.71 -2.25 5.92
N GLU A 649 -59.43 -2.31 7.22
CA GLU A 649 -59.31 -3.56 8.00
C GLU A 649 -60.60 -4.39 7.94
N ARG A 650 -60.42 -5.72 8.01
CA ARG A 650 -61.52 -6.67 7.97
C ARG A 650 -61.45 -7.64 9.14
N ALA A 651 -62.60 -8.13 9.57
CA ALA A 651 -62.73 -9.08 10.67
C ALA A 651 -62.03 -10.44 10.40
N ASP A 652 -61.77 -10.77 9.13
CA ASP A 652 -61.04 -11.96 8.68
C ASP A 652 -59.50 -11.77 8.70
N GLY A 653 -59.01 -10.64 9.21
CA GLY A 653 -57.58 -10.31 9.26
C GLY A 653 -57.03 -9.70 7.96
N GLY A 654 -57.83 -9.62 6.89
CA GLY A 654 -57.46 -8.96 5.64
C GLY A 654 -57.52 -7.43 5.71
N PHE A 655 -57.08 -6.80 4.62
CA PHE A 655 -57.11 -5.35 4.43
C PHE A 655 -57.50 -5.02 2.99
N ARG A 656 -58.19 -3.89 2.77
CA ARG A 656 -58.58 -3.43 1.43
C ARG A 656 -57.45 -2.63 0.79
N ILE A 657 -56.97 -3.06 -0.39
CA ILE A 657 -55.99 -2.33 -1.19
C ILE A 657 -56.70 -1.33 -2.12
N VAL A 658 -57.82 -1.74 -2.70
CA VAL A 658 -58.68 -0.91 -3.53
C VAL A 658 -60.09 -0.95 -2.98
N ARG A 659 -60.68 0.23 -2.72
CA ARG A 659 -62.07 0.38 -2.33
C ARG A 659 -62.89 0.77 -3.55
N GLY A 660 -63.83 -0.07 -3.96
CA GLY A 660 -64.69 0.12 -5.12
C GLY A 660 -65.57 1.37 -5.02
N GLY A 661 -65.93 1.94 -6.17
CA GLY A 661 -66.81 3.11 -6.25
C GLY A 661 -67.50 3.22 -7.60
N GLY A 662 -68.80 3.56 -7.62
CA GLY A 662 -69.62 3.63 -8.84
C GLY A 662 -70.17 2.27 -9.28
N ILE A 663 -70.58 2.15 -10.55
CA ILE A 663 -71.09 0.92 -11.15
C ILE A 663 -70.45 0.72 -12.54
N PRO A 664 -69.79 -0.42 -12.83
CA PRO A 664 -69.47 -1.51 -11.90
C PRO A 664 -68.31 -1.11 -10.97
N ALA A 665 -68.36 -1.54 -9.70
CA ALA A 665 -67.30 -1.34 -8.71
C ALA A 665 -66.78 -2.68 -8.19
N LEU A 666 -65.51 -2.72 -7.79
CA LEU A 666 -64.87 -3.92 -7.25
C LEU A 666 -63.89 -3.54 -6.14
N ASP A 667 -63.91 -4.29 -5.04
CA ASP A 667 -62.93 -4.21 -3.95
C ASP A 667 -61.78 -5.19 -4.22
N VAL A 668 -60.54 -4.77 -3.95
CA VAL A 668 -59.36 -5.65 -3.97
C VAL A 668 -58.86 -5.83 -2.54
N ILE A 669 -58.77 -7.07 -2.08
CA ILE A 669 -58.48 -7.43 -0.68
C ILE A 669 -57.13 -8.16 -0.62
N GLY A 670 -56.25 -7.69 0.24
CA GLY A 670 -55.04 -8.40 0.67
C GLY A 670 -55.34 -9.25 1.91
N TYR A 671 -54.87 -10.50 1.90
CA TYR A 671 -55.05 -11.43 3.03
C TYR A 671 -53.77 -11.63 3.85
N ASN A 672 -52.61 -11.40 3.25
CA ASN A 672 -51.31 -11.61 3.89
C ASN A 672 -50.73 -10.27 4.36
N ARG A 673 -50.73 -10.05 5.69
CA ARG A 673 -50.13 -8.86 6.32
C ARG A 673 -48.63 -8.96 6.52
N ARG A 674 -48.03 -10.15 6.40
CA ARG A 674 -46.59 -10.36 6.53
C ARG A 674 -46.11 -11.03 5.26
N VAL A 675 -45.29 -10.34 4.49
CA VAL A 675 -44.79 -10.82 3.20
C VAL A 675 -43.28 -10.72 3.20
N ASP A 676 -42.59 -11.79 2.77
CA ASP A 676 -41.14 -11.71 2.55
C ASP A 676 -40.87 -10.69 1.43
N TRP A 677 -39.95 -9.75 1.69
CA TRP A 677 -39.68 -8.66 0.76
C TRP A 677 -39.09 -9.15 -0.56
N ASN A 678 -38.18 -10.12 -0.52
CA ASN A 678 -37.58 -10.64 -1.75
C ASN A 678 -38.61 -11.43 -2.56
N GLU A 679 -39.51 -12.16 -1.89
CA GLU A 679 -40.62 -12.82 -2.56
C GLU A 679 -41.57 -11.82 -3.22
N LEU A 680 -41.93 -10.73 -2.53
CA LEU A 680 -42.78 -9.67 -3.08
C LEU A 680 -42.14 -9.03 -4.31
N VAL A 681 -40.87 -8.64 -4.23
CA VAL A 681 -40.12 -8.05 -5.35
C VAL A 681 -40.04 -9.04 -6.52
N GLY A 682 -39.72 -10.31 -6.26
CA GLY A 682 -39.65 -11.34 -7.31
C GLY A 682 -41.02 -11.65 -7.94
N ARG A 683 -42.13 -11.40 -7.25
CA ARG A 683 -43.48 -11.47 -7.85
C ARG A 683 -43.77 -10.26 -8.72
N ILE A 684 -43.41 -9.05 -8.27
CA ILE A 684 -43.55 -7.82 -9.07
C ILE A 684 -42.75 -7.94 -10.36
N GLN A 685 -41.48 -8.37 -10.27
CA GLN A 685 -40.61 -8.57 -11.43
C GLN A 685 -41.22 -9.53 -12.44
N ARG A 686 -41.72 -10.69 -12.03
CA ARG A 686 -42.41 -11.63 -12.93
C ARG A 686 -43.66 -11.04 -13.58
N VAL A 687 -44.45 -10.26 -12.84
CA VAL A 687 -45.63 -9.58 -13.42
C VAL A 687 -45.24 -8.56 -14.50
N ILE A 688 -44.07 -7.92 -14.35
CA ILE A 688 -43.52 -6.95 -15.31
C ILE A 688 -42.86 -7.68 -16.51
N GLU A 689 -42.12 -8.76 -16.27
CA GLU A 689 -41.35 -9.50 -17.28
C GLU A 689 -42.20 -10.45 -18.12
N ASP A 690 -43.09 -11.24 -17.49
CA ASP A 690 -43.63 -12.42 -18.18
C ASP A 690 -44.81 -12.11 -19.10
N ASN A 691 -45.61 -11.06 -18.94
CA ASN A 691 -46.79 -10.85 -19.78
C ASN A 691 -47.75 -12.09 -19.87
N VAL A 692 -47.58 -13.11 -19.01
CA VAL A 692 -48.33 -14.37 -19.03
C VAL A 692 -49.29 -14.40 -17.84
N ALA A 693 -50.56 -14.70 -18.13
CA ALA A 693 -51.57 -14.97 -17.12
C ALA A 693 -51.11 -16.11 -16.20
N PRO A 694 -51.32 -16.03 -14.87
CA PRO A 694 -50.90 -17.11 -13.98
C PRO A 694 -51.58 -18.43 -14.39
N GLU A 695 -50.78 -19.43 -14.76
CA GLU A 695 -51.28 -20.79 -14.95
C GLU A 695 -51.77 -21.33 -13.59
N LEU A 696 -53.04 -21.73 -13.58
CA LEU A 696 -53.70 -22.36 -12.45
C LEU A 696 -53.16 -23.78 -12.31
N HIS A 697 -52.52 -24.09 -11.18
CA HIS A 697 -52.44 -25.45 -10.66
C HIS A 697 -53.38 -25.60 -9.47
#